data_AF-A0A9E6TIY7-F1
#
_entry.id   AF-A0A9E6TIY7-F1
#
_cell.length_a   1.000
_cell.length_b   1.000
_cell.length_c   1.000
_cell.angle_alpha   90.00
_cell.angle_beta   90.00
_cell.angle_gamma   90.00
#
_symmetry.space_group_name_H-M   'P 1'
#
loop_
_entity.id
_entity.type
_entity.pdbx_description
1 polymer ?
#
loop_
_entity_poly.entity_id
_entity_poly.type
_entity_poly.pdbx_seq_one_letter_code
_entity_poly.pdbx_strand_id
1 'polypeptide(L)'
;MQKPPPWELTEPVHTTAIAPDHINPARPSIGSHRYNGTFSTTRNSARYQPILQSHIGILEREFQTSTTQIPQTLEAQLAATRQEESTHPLPPAAAIIRELGVRNKLIQRKSAELQHQTHLSHGFYGSDPTNKSADQFLSRAQVVDKTLRPDGPGMTLWKQSYRAALQAKLLTRQLALLHEQQVNVHNWLAAVQANDHAQAAAAEAARQAAEQARIAAEQQRQRDIAEAARRQREQAEIRAREQARLAALAEQQRVAAEQARIAAEQKRLRDLVEAARLEQEQTEIRAREQVRLAALAEQRRLAAEQARAAAETARINAEAEAQEKVRTAALKAAQAEAEARAAAAEQSRLQAEMEQRIDATQQQSLHPAEMQQVYPASGPVASTAPAFSFASTAIRLSPATSSAILTAMRTALMTVTATGAALFGSPVLIGFAAVLMPSRLGNGERFAVSVPFSELSSESAQTLREIADRQGALEMAVGLGVRPSGIGAEVFVASTDNFHIRSSVLVLNAAYDLLNDVYELALPHSPTDFLTWTPATSPGDSSTESPMVDTDSPAYSGAPIVPLEGRLDLNPILVEGWERFIIVFPDDSGIAPLYVVFSDPYEGATVKGKYSGRGFNPEQAGGPILDLDWHTATITRSGIDAVKLHIARLDQSDANEIMIQRLERILSGDRELTDTDLRYYTHEIRELERFRAMQLTDDFKPDSGSPVWNNAHAATLEDYKLGSDEHVLYSPDAVRAGNSQTARIYEQLVKGTKQ
;
A
#
# COMPACT_ATOMS: atom_id res chain seq x y z
N MET A 1 2.18 112.83 50.04
CA MET A 1 3.65 112.84 49.87
C MET A 1 4.02 111.74 48.88
N GLN A 2 4.50 112.12 47.69
CA GLN A 2 4.89 111.18 46.62
C GLN A 2 6.25 110.54 46.95
N LYS A 3 6.38 109.23 46.70
CA LYS A 3 7.64 108.48 46.83
C LYS A 3 8.62 108.92 45.73
N PRO A 4 9.92 109.13 46.04
CA PRO A 4 10.91 109.45 45.03
C PRO A 4 11.15 108.28 44.06
N PRO A 5 11.52 108.55 42.80
CA PRO A 5 11.74 107.52 41.77
C PRO A 5 12.98 106.66 42.06
N PRO A 6 13.01 105.41 41.58
CA PRO A 6 14.13 104.50 41.76
C PRO A 6 15.36 104.95 40.98
N TRP A 7 16.53 104.82 41.61
CA TRP A 7 17.85 105.12 41.04
C TRP A 7 18.25 104.03 40.03
N GLU A 8 18.47 104.41 38.77
CA GLU A 8 19.08 103.55 37.75
C GLU A 8 20.57 103.87 37.61
N LEU A 9 21.42 102.86 37.83
CA LEU A 9 22.86 102.93 37.56
C LEU A 9 23.10 102.72 36.06
N THR A 10 23.33 103.80 35.33
CA THR A 10 23.49 103.79 33.86
C THR A 10 24.94 103.57 33.39
N GLU A 11 25.91 103.52 34.31
CA GLU A 11 27.32 103.21 33.99
C GLU A 11 27.95 102.32 35.08
N PRO A 12 28.83 101.36 34.71
CA PRO A 12 29.46 100.47 35.68
C PRO A 12 30.40 101.24 36.60
N VAL A 13 30.10 101.21 37.91
CA VAL A 13 30.98 101.71 38.95
C VAL A 13 32.15 100.74 39.11
N HIS A 14 33.33 101.14 38.67
CA HIS A 14 34.56 100.40 38.88
C HIS A 14 35.22 100.85 40.19
N THR A 15 35.22 99.97 41.20
CA THR A 15 36.05 100.13 42.39
C THR A 15 37.38 99.42 42.17
N THR A 16 38.46 100.19 41.99
CA THR A 16 39.82 99.66 42.02
C THR A 16 40.31 99.68 43.46
N ALA A 17 40.49 98.50 44.07
CA ALA A 17 41.19 98.34 45.33
C ALA A 17 42.51 97.60 45.09
N ILE A 18 43.56 98.01 45.80
CA ILE A 18 44.85 97.30 45.81
C ILE A 18 44.65 96.00 46.61
N ALA A 19 44.99 94.85 46.02
CA ALA A 19 44.88 93.56 46.69
C ALA A 19 45.93 93.46 47.82
N PRO A 20 45.55 93.00 49.03
CA PRO A 20 46.52 92.73 50.10
C PRO A 20 47.55 91.66 49.70
N ASP A 21 48.79 91.78 50.19
CA ASP A 21 50.01 91.05 49.78
C ASP A 21 49.99 89.51 49.87
N HIS A 22 48.83 88.88 50.10
CA HIS A 22 48.69 87.42 50.25
C HIS A 22 47.50 86.82 49.47
N ILE A 23 46.85 87.60 48.60
CA ILE A 23 45.70 87.13 47.80
C ILE A 23 46.10 87.08 46.33
N ASN A 24 46.18 85.87 45.77
CA ASN A 24 46.31 85.68 44.32
C ASN A 24 44.96 86.01 43.64
N PRO A 25 44.86 87.01 42.76
CA PRO A 25 43.64 87.25 41.99
C PRO A 25 43.40 86.07 41.05
N ALA A 26 42.19 85.51 41.09
CA ALA A 26 41.80 84.41 40.21
C ALA A 26 41.95 84.81 38.74
N ARG A 27 42.52 83.91 37.92
CA ARG A 27 42.63 84.09 36.47
C ARG A 27 41.23 84.27 35.87
N PRO A 28 41.00 85.26 35.01
CA PRO A 28 39.71 85.42 34.35
C PRO A 28 39.51 84.25 33.36
N SER A 29 38.54 83.38 33.62
CA SER A 29 38.09 82.43 32.61
C SER A 29 37.13 83.16 31.67
N ILE A 30 37.55 83.31 30.41
CA ILE A 30 36.64 83.67 29.32
C ILE A 30 35.80 82.42 29.05
N GLY A 31 34.75 82.25 29.84
CA GLY A 31 33.71 81.27 29.61
C GLY A 31 32.38 82.01 29.70
N SER A 32 31.60 81.97 28.63
CA SER A 32 30.24 82.49 28.57
C SER A 32 29.33 81.75 29.56
N HIS A 33 29.40 82.09 30.84
CA HIS A 33 28.53 81.59 31.89
C HIS A 33 28.05 82.78 32.72
N ARG A 34 27.00 83.46 32.22
CA ARG A 34 26.12 84.20 33.13
C ARG A 34 25.18 83.19 33.76
N TYR A 35 25.36 82.91 35.04
CA TYR A 35 24.34 82.91 36.10
C TYR A 35 24.98 82.38 37.39
N ASN A 36 25.46 83.31 38.22
CA ASN A 36 25.73 83.08 39.65
C ASN A 36 24.52 83.58 40.44
N GLY A 37 23.84 82.66 41.13
CA GLY A 37 22.79 82.93 42.09
C GLY A 37 22.40 81.63 42.79
N THR A 38 22.26 81.67 44.12
CA THR A 38 22.06 80.55 45.06
C THR A 38 20.68 79.87 44.98
N PHE A 39 20.05 79.83 43.80
CA PHE A 39 18.79 79.13 43.54
C PHE A 39 18.94 78.21 42.31
N SER A 40 18.95 76.90 42.58
CA SER A 40 18.96 75.72 41.69
C SER A 40 19.31 75.89 40.20
N THR A 41 20.31 75.14 39.73
CA THR A 41 20.43 74.72 38.32
C THR A 41 19.07 74.24 37.80
N THR A 42 18.48 75.04 36.92
CA THR A 42 17.15 74.83 36.36
C THR A 42 17.07 73.50 35.64
N ARG A 43 16.00 72.74 35.93
CA ARG A 43 15.55 71.54 35.21
C ARG A 43 15.45 71.87 33.71
N ASN A 44 16.49 71.61 32.93
CA ASN A 44 16.45 71.88 31.49
C ASN A 44 16.10 70.59 30.72
N SER A 45 14.81 70.20 30.78
CA SER A 45 14.28 69.05 30.06
C SER A 45 14.46 69.15 28.55
N ALA A 46 14.48 70.35 27.99
CA ALA A 46 14.76 70.58 26.57
C ALA A 46 16.14 70.05 26.13
N ARG A 47 17.12 69.96 27.04
CA ARG A 47 18.45 69.39 26.74
C ARG A 47 18.44 67.86 26.68
N TYR A 48 17.67 67.19 27.54
CA TYR A 48 17.66 65.73 27.65
C TYR A 48 16.60 65.06 26.79
N GLN A 49 15.54 65.77 26.43
CA GLN A 49 14.50 65.29 25.52
C GLN A 49 15.06 64.67 24.23
N PRO A 50 15.92 65.34 23.42
CA PRO A 50 16.44 64.74 22.19
C PRO A 50 17.33 63.51 22.43
N ILE A 51 18.05 63.48 23.55
CA ILE A 51 18.91 62.35 23.93
C ILE A 51 18.07 61.11 24.25
N LEU A 52 16.99 61.28 25.03
CA LEU A 52 16.07 60.19 25.36
C LEU A 52 15.35 59.69 24.10
N GLN A 53 14.85 60.60 23.26
CA GLN A 53 14.14 60.24 22.02
C GLN A 53 15.03 59.46 21.05
N SER A 54 16.31 59.81 20.92
CA SER A 54 17.25 59.05 20.09
C SER A 54 17.41 57.60 20.56
N HIS A 55 17.46 57.35 21.87
CA HIS A 55 17.59 55.99 22.40
C HIS A 55 16.28 55.21 22.30
N ILE A 56 15.15 55.86 22.56
CA ILE A 56 13.81 55.29 22.38
C ILE A 56 13.65 54.80 20.94
N GLY A 57 13.94 55.65 19.94
CA GLY A 57 13.77 55.29 18.53
C GLY A 57 14.71 54.17 18.03
N ILE A 58 15.85 53.93 18.68
CA ILE A 58 16.70 52.76 18.39
C ILE A 58 16.04 51.49 18.93
N LEU A 59 15.67 51.51 20.22
CA LEU A 59 15.09 50.35 20.89
C LEU A 59 13.71 49.97 20.31
N GLU A 60 12.91 50.95 19.90
CA GLU A 60 11.62 50.70 19.25
C GLU A 60 11.80 50.03 17.88
N ARG A 61 12.81 50.41 17.08
CA ARG A 61 13.10 49.74 15.80
C ARG A 61 13.56 48.30 15.99
N GLU A 62 14.42 48.05 16.98
CA GLU A 62 14.82 46.70 17.38
C GLU A 62 13.57 45.87 17.77
N PHE A 63 12.70 46.43 18.60
CA PHE A 63 11.46 45.79 19.02
C PHE A 63 10.50 45.49 17.85
N GLN A 64 10.34 46.40 16.88
CA GLN A 64 9.53 46.14 15.69
C GLN A 64 10.12 44.99 14.86
N THR A 65 11.44 44.96 14.69
CA THR A 65 12.13 43.87 13.98
C THR A 65 11.90 42.54 14.69
N SER A 66 12.12 42.47 16.00
CA SER A 66 11.87 41.26 16.78
C SER A 66 10.40 40.84 16.80
N THR A 67 9.46 41.78 16.72
CA THR A 67 8.02 41.49 16.61
C THR A 67 7.72 40.73 15.32
N THR A 68 8.29 41.14 14.18
CA THR A 68 8.04 40.47 12.89
C THR A 68 8.60 39.04 12.85
N GLN A 69 9.63 38.76 13.64
CA GLN A 69 10.31 37.46 13.69
C GLN A 69 9.73 36.50 14.76
N ILE A 70 8.69 36.91 15.49
CA ILE A 70 8.11 36.08 16.57
C ILE A 70 7.80 34.65 16.10
N PRO A 71 7.12 34.39 14.96
CA PRO A 71 6.76 33.03 14.55
C PRO A 71 7.98 32.10 14.42
N GLN A 72 9.01 32.56 13.71
CA GLN A 72 10.24 31.79 13.46
C GLN A 72 11.00 31.51 14.75
N THR A 73 11.10 32.51 15.63
CA THR A 73 11.81 32.36 16.91
C THR A 73 11.10 31.44 17.89
N LEU A 74 9.75 31.42 17.87
CA LEU A 74 8.96 30.51 18.68
C LEU A 74 9.09 29.07 18.19
N GLU A 75 9.05 28.82 16.88
CA GLU A 75 9.23 27.47 16.33
C GLU A 75 10.61 26.89 16.65
N ALA A 76 11.67 27.68 16.52
CA ALA A 76 13.01 27.25 16.92
C ALA A 76 13.10 26.87 18.41
N GLN A 77 12.40 27.62 19.28
CA GLN A 77 12.36 27.34 20.73
C GLN A 77 11.51 26.12 21.07
N LEU A 78 10.41 25.90 20.34
CA LEU A 78 9.60 24.69 20.45
C LEU A 78 10.40 23.46 20.00
N ALA A 79 11.09 23.53 18.86
CA ALA A 79 11.97 22.47 18.37
C ALA A 79 13.08 22.12 19.39
N ALA A 80 13.74 23.13 19.97
CA ALA A 80 14.72 22.90 21.03
C ALA A 80 14.09 22.26 22.28
N THR A 81 12.87 22.66 22.65
CA THR A 81 12.17 22.07 23.80
C THR A 81 11.76 20.62 23.54
N ARG A 82 11.41 20.24 22.30
CA ARG A 82 11.12 18.85 21.90
C ARG A 82 12.32 17.92 22.08
N GLN A 83 13.53 18.42 21.83
CA GLN A 83 14.76 17.63 22.01
C GLN A 83 15.05 17.28 23.48
N GLU A 84 14.42 17.96 24.44
CA GLU A 84 14.54 17.64 25.86
C GLU A 84 13.64 16.46 26.29
N GLU A 85 12.71 16.04 25.41
CA GLU A 85 11.80 14.93 25.66
C GLU A 85 12.19 13.68 24.86
N SER A 86 11.56 12.56 25.24
CA SER A 86 11.78 11.27 24.60
C SER A 86 11.32 11.28 23.14
N THR A 87 12.22 10.90 22.22
CA THR A 87 11.97 10.77 20.77
C THR A 87 11.25 9.47 20.39
N HIS A 88 10.81 8.68 21.37
CA HIS A 88 10.11 7.42 21.10
C HIS A 88 8.77 7.68 20.40
N PRO A 89 8.40 6.87 19.39
CA PRO A 89 7.13 7.01 18.69
C PRO A 89 5.97 6.69 19.63
N LEU A 90 4.89 7.48 19.54
CA LEU A 90 3.69 7.36 20.37
C LEU A 90 2.43 7.30 19.49
N PRO A 91 1.34 6.67 19.95
CA PRO A 91 0.02 6.76 19.32
C PRO A 91 -0.45 8.22 19.16
N PRO A 92 -1.35 8.53 18.19
CA PRO A 92 -1.74 9.91 17.85
C PRO A 92 -2.14 10.77 19.07
N ALA A 93 -3.08 10.31 19.90
CA ALA A 93 -3.50 11.05 21.10
C ALA A 93 -2.35 11.28 22.11
N ALA A 94 -1.46 10.29 22.28
CA ALA A 94 -0.31 10.40 23.18
C ALA A 94 0.78 11.35 22.63
N ALA A 95 0.97 11.40 21.31
CA ALA A 95 1.85 12.37 20.66
C ALA A 95 1.33 13.81 20.84
N ILE A 96 0.01 14.03 20.77
CA ILE A 96 -0.61 15.33 21.03
C ILE A 96 -0.39 15.78 22.47
N ILE A 97 -0.61 14.87 23.43
CA ILE A 97 -0.40 15.15 24.85
C ILE A 97 1.06 15.52 25.13
N ARG A 98 2.01 14.88 24.45
CA ARG A 98 3.43 15.24 24.51
C ARG A 98 3.67 16.65 23.98
N GLU A 99 3.13 16.99 22.81
CA GLU A 99 3.23 18.33 22.23
C GLU A 99 2.58 19.43 23.10
N LEU A 100 1.54 19.10 23.87
CA LEU A 100 0.98 19.97 24.91
C LEU A 100 1.94 20.14 26.09
N GLY A 101 2.64 19.08 26.50
CA GLY A 101 3.70 19.12 27.52
C GLY A 101 4.84 20.06 27.13
N VAL A 102 5.36 19.93 25.92
CA VAL A 102 6.41 20.79 25.35
C VAL A 102 6.00 22.26 25.39
N ARG A 103 4.78 22.58 24.92
CA ARG A 103 4.27 23.96 24.89
C ARG A 103 4.05 24.52 26.30
N ASN A 104 3.49 23.75 27.22
CA ASN A 104 3.33 24.14 28.62
C ASN A 104 4.68 24.49 29.26
N LYS A 105 5.72 23.70 28.98
CA LYS A 105 7.08 23.97 29.47
C LYS A 105 7.64 25.28 28.93
N LEU A 106 7.46 25.56 27.64
CA LEU A 106 7.89 26.82 27.03
C LEU A 106 7.10 28.02 27.59
N ILE A 107 5.79 27.88 27.79
CA ILE A 107 4.93 28.91 28.39
C ILE A 107 5.38 29.22 29.83
N GLN A 108 5.69 28.20 30.63
CA GLN A 108 6.22 28.39 31.98
C GLN A 108 7.55 29.17 31.97
N ARG A 109 8.49 28.79 31.09
CA ARG A 109 9.78 29.51 30.92
C ARG A 109 9.59 30.96 30.52
N LYS A 110 8.73 31.22 29.53
CA LYS A 110 8.43 32.58 29.03
C LYS A 110 7.68 33.42 30.06
N SER A 111 6.81 32.81 30.86
CA SER A 111 6.11 33.49 31.95
C SER A 111 7.07 33.93 33.05
N ALA A 112 8.05 33.09 33.41
CA ALA A 112 9.11 33.46 34.36
C ALA A 112 9.99 34.60 33.82
N GLU A 113 10.37 34.53 32.53
CA GLU A 113 11.12 35.61 31.88
C GLU A 113 10.33 36.92 31.83
N LEU A 114 9.02 36.87 31.53
CA LEU A 114 8.15 38.04 31.56
C LEU A 114 8.13 38.69 32.94
N GLN A 115 8.00 37.90 34.00
CA GLN A 115 8.05 38.41 35.38
C GLN A 115 9.40 39.07 35.69
N HIS A 116 10.50 38.45 35.27
CA HIS A 116 11.84 39.00 35.43
C HIS A 116 12.01 40.35 34.71
N GLN A 117 11.63 40.43 33.43
CA GLN A 117 11.73 41.66 32.65
C GLN A 117 10.78 42.75 33.15
N THR A 118 9.59 42.39 33.64
CA THR A 118 8.66 43.33 34.27
C THR A 118 9.28 43.96 35.51
N HIS A 119 9.91 43.14 36.38
CA HIS A 119 10.62 43.64 37.55
C HIS A 119 11.78 44.59 37.17
N LEU A 120 12.60 44.22 36.18
CA LEU A 120 13.69 45.08 35.69
C LEU A 120 13.19 46.39 35.09
N SER A 121 12.04 46.37 34.40
CA SER A 121 11.42 47.55 33.82
C SER A 121 11.04 48.58 34.88
N HIS A 122 10.62 48.12 36.05
CA HIS A 122 10.25 48.96 37.18
C HIS A 122 11.48 49.46 37.98
N GLY A 123 12.70 49.00 37.67
CA GLY A 123 13.91 49.34 38.43
C GLY A 123 14.21 50.85 38.52
N PHE A 124 13.96 51.60 37.44
CA PHE A 124 14.21 53.04 37.44
C PHE A 124 13.05 53.85 38.06
N TYR A 125 11.81 53.68 37.58
CA TYR A 125 10.66 54.51 38.00
C TYR A 125 9.74 53.88 39.05
N GLY A 126 9.93 52.62 39.42
CA GLY A 126 8.94 51.83 40.17
C GLY A 126 7.67 51.50 39.36
N SER A 127 7.63 51.84 38.08
CA SER A 127 6.53 51.62 37.14
C SER A 127 7.04 51.61 35.70
N ASP A 128 6.18 51.27 34.73
CA ASP A 128 6.52 51.22 33.30
C ASP A 128 7.17 52.54 32.82
N PRO A 129 8.40 52.50 32.26
CA PRO A 129 9.12 53.68 31.77
C PRO A 129 8.58 54.24 30.45
N THR A 130 7.76 53.51 29.70
CA THR A 130 7.37 53.86 28.33
C THR A 130 6.37 55.01 28.23
N ASN A 131 5.71 55.36 29.35
CA ASN A 131 4.76 56.50 29.43
C ASN A 131 5.33 57.73 30.16
N LYS A 132 6.64 57.76 30.44
CA LYS A 132 7.26 58.82 31.25
C LYS A 132 7.84 59.94 30.40
N SER A 133 7.71 61.18 30.88
CA SER A 133 8.29 62.38 30.23
C SER A 133 9.75 62.63 30.63
N ALA A 134 10.45 63.48 29.89
CA ALA A 134 11.81 63.90 30.27
C ALA A 134 11.87 64.64 31.61
N ASP A 135 10.82 65.35 32.01
CA ASP A 135 10.76 65.99 33.33
C ASP A 135 10.68 64.96 34.46
N GLN A 136 9.92 63.88 34.26
CA GLN A 136 9.83 62.75 35.19
C GLN A 136 11.15 61.98 35.24
N PHE A 137 11.83 61.81 34.10
CA PHE A 137 13.19 61.26 34.03
C PHE A 137 14.14 62.08 34.89
N LEU A 138 14.23 63.39 34.67
CA LEU A 138 15.16 64.26 35.41
C LEU A 138 14.90 64.22 36.92
N SER A 139 13.63 64.24 37.32
CA SER A 139 13.23 64.19 38.72
C SER A 139 13.69 62.90 39.41
N ARG A 140 13.62 61.76 38.69
CA ARG A 140 14.08 60.48 39.22
C ARG A 140 15.59 60.30 39.12
N ALA A 141 16.20 60.72 38.02
CA ALA A 141 17.61 60.52 37.74
C ALA A 141 18.51 61.26 38.74
N GLN A 142 18.10 62.43 39.24
CA GLN A 142 18.84 63.19 40.25
C GLN A 142 18.93 62.49 41.62
N VAL A 143 17.95 61.63 41.94
CA VAL A 143 17.97 60.80 43.14
C VAL A 143 19.02 59.69 43.03
N VAL A 144 19.26 59.21 41.80
CA VAL A 144 20.17 58.09 41.49
C VAL A 144 21.59 58.59 41.14
N ASP A 145 21.69 59.75 40.50
CA ASP A 145 22.93 60.34 40.00
C ASP A 145 22.97 61.84 40.32
N LYS A 146 23.83 62.21 41.28
CA LYS A 146 24.02 63.61 41.70
C LYS A 146 24.55 64.50 40.58
N THR A 147 25.25 63.93 39.57
CA THR A 147 25.78 64.68 38.41
C THR A 147 25.37 63.97 37.12
N LEU A 148 24.20 64.35 36.59
CA LEU A 148 23.57 63.65 35.47
C LEU A 148 24.41 63.66 34.19
N ARG A 149 25.13 62.57 33.93
CA ARG A 149 25.94 62.36 32.72
C ARG A 149 25.20 61.50 31.69
N PRO A 150 25.40 61.70 30.37
CA PRO A 150 24.84 60.83 29.33
C PRO A 150 25.21 59.34 29.47
N ASP A 151 26.35 59.03 30.09
CA ASP A 151 26.80 57.66 30.42
C ASP A 151 26.82 57.40 31.93
N GLY A 152 26.12 58.23 32.70
CA GLY A 152 26.04 58.13 34.16
C GLY A 152 25.12 56.99 34.63
N PRO A 153 25.22 56.59 35.91
CA PRO A 153 24.40 55.52 36.49
C PRO A 153 22.89 55.71 36.28
N GLY A 154 22.40 56.95 36.36
CA GLY A 154 20.99 57.27 36.15
C GLY A 154 20.52 57.01 34.70
N MET A 155 21.35 57.35 33.71
CA MET A 155 21.02 57.10 32.30
C MET A 155 21.12 55.61 31.95
N THR A 156 22.13 54.91 32.47
CA THR A 156 22.30 53.46 32.26
C THR A 156 21.14 52.66 32.85
N LEU A 157 20.72 52.98 34.08
CA LEU A 157 19.59 52.33 34.73
C LEU A 157 18.27 52.61 33.98
N TRP A 158 18.06 53.83 33.49
CA TRP A 158 16.91 54.15 32.65
C TRP A 158 16.91 53.37 31.33
N LYS A 159 18.04 53.30 30.62
CA LYS A 159 18.19 52.50 29.39
C LYS A 159 17.84 51.03 29.63
N GLN A 160 18.35 50.46 30.73
CA GLN A 160 18.06 49.08 31.12
C GLN A 160 16.56 48.87 31.40
N SER A 161 15.94 49.75 32.19
CA SER A 161 14.51 49.68 32.47
C SER A 161 13.66 49.84 31.21
N TYR A 162 14.00 50.76 30.31
CA TYR A 162 13.25 50.98 29.06
C TYR A 162 13.37 49.78 28.11
N ARG A 163 14.57 49.20 27.95
CA ARG A 163 14.77 47.98 27.17
C ARG A 163 13.99 46.79 27.76
N ALA A 164 14.04 46.61 29.08
CA ALA A 164 13.29 45.57 29.78
C ALA A 164 11.77 45.72 29.60
N ALA A 165 11.25 46.95 29.54
CA ALA A 165 9.84 47.21 29.26
C ALA A 165 9.43 46.77 27.84
N LEU A 166 10.26 47.02 26.83
CA LEU A 166 10.00 46.55 25.46
C LEU A 166 10.13 45.02 25.35
N GLN A 167 11.09 44.41 26.05
CA GLN A 167 11.22 42.95 26.13
C GLN A 167 10.01 42.32 26.82
N ALA A 168 9.50 42.91 27.89
CA ALA A 168 8.25 42.48 28.53
C ALA A 168 7.07 42.53 27.53
N LYS A 169 6.93 43.62 26.76
CA LYS A 169 5.90 43.72 25.70
C LYS A 169 6.06 42.63 24.63
N LEU A 170 7.30 42.30 24.24
CA LEU A 170 7.58 41.24 23.27
C LEU A 170 7.18 39.86 23.83
N LEU A 171 7.55 39.58 25.08
CA LEU A 171 7.21 38.34 25.78
C LEU A 171 5.69 38.20 25.96
N THR A 172 4.97 39.29 26.24
CA THR A 172 3.50 39.29 26.27
C THR A 172 2.90 38.87 24.93
N ARG A 173 3.44 39.37 23.81
CA ARG A 173 2.98 38.97 22.46
C ARG A 173 3.30 37.50 22.17
N GLN A 174 4.50 37.04 22.53
CA GLN A 174 4.90 35.63 22.38
C GLN A 174 4.00 34.69 23.19
N LEU A 175 3.70 35.05 24.45
CA LEU A 175 2.81 34.27 25.32
C LEU A 175 1.37 34.24 24.80
N ALA A 176 0.86 35.36 24.27
CA ALA A 176 -0.47 35.39 23.68
C ALA A 176 -0.61 34.39 22.53
N LEU A 177 0.37 34.36 21.61
CA LEU A 177 0.42 33.40 20.52
C LEU A 177 0.57 31.95 21.01
N LEU A 178 1.46 31.69 21.98
CA LEU A 178 1.63 30.35 22.55
C LEU A 178 0.35 29.84 23.23
N HIS A 179 -0.39 30.72 23.94
CA HIS A 179 -1.67 30.35 24.55
C HIS A 179 -2.75 30.07 23.50
N GLU A 180 -2.82 30.87 22.44
CA GLU A 180 -3.70 30.61 21.30
C GLU A 180 -3.39 29.24 20.65
N GLN A 181 -2.12 28.98 20.37
CA GLN A 181 -1.66 27.69 19.86
C GLN A 181 -2.02 26.54 20.82
N GLN A 182 -1.85 26.73 22.12
CA GLN A 182 -2.20 25.70 23.12
C GLN A 182 -3.69 25.36 23.11
N VAL A 183 -4.56 26.36 22.97
CA VAL A 183 -6.01 26.15 22.84
C VAL A 183 -6.33 25.37 21.57
N ASN A 184 -5.70 25.71 20.44
CA ASN A 184 -5.89 24.98 19.18
C ASN A 184 -5.45 23.50 19.31
N VAL A 185 -4.32 23.22 19.96
CA VAL A 185 -3.87 21.84 20.20
C VAL A 185 -4.81 21.09 21.16
N HIS A 186 -5.40 21.76 22.16
CA HIS A 186 -6.42 21.13 23.04
C HIS A 186 -7.69 20.76 22.26
N ASN A 187 -8.15 21.65 21.38
CA ASN A 187 -9.28 21.38 20.50
C ASN A 187 -8.98 20.22 19.54
N TRP A 188 -7.74 20.15 19.04
CA TRP A 188 -7.29 19.04 18.21
C TRP A 188 -7.24 17.71 18.99
N LEU A 189 -6.74 17.70 20.23
CA LEU A 189 -6.79 16.51 21.10
C LEU A 189 -8.23 16.02 21.26
N ALA A 190 -9.17 16.93 21.53
CA ALA A 190 -10.58 16.59 21.68
C ALA A 190 -11.17 16.02 20.39
N ALA A 191 -10.80 16.56 19.22
CA ALA A 191 -11.24 16.05 17.93
C ALA A 191 -10.68 14.64 17.63
N VAL A 192 -9.40 14.40 17.91
CA VAL A 192 -8.77 13.09 17.73
C VAL A 192 -9.38 12.06 18.67
N GLN A 193 -9.56 12.40 19.95
CA GLN A 193 -10.23 11.51 20.91
C GLN A 193 -11.68 11.21 20.49
N ALA A 194 -12.43 12.20 20.02
CA ALA A 194 -13.79 12.00 19.53
C ALA A 194 -13.81 11.08 18.29
N ASN A 195 -12.85 11.22 17.39
CA ASN A 195 -12.69 10.33 16.24
C ASN A 195 -12.34 8.90 16.66
N ASP A 196 -11.36 8.72 17.56
CA ASP A 196 -10.97 7.40 18.08
C ASP A 196 -12.17 6.70 18.75
N HIS A 197 -12.96 7.44 19.53
CA HIS A 197 -14.20 6.94 20.11
C HIS A 197 -15.25 6.57 19.06
N ALA A 198 -15.44 7.41 18.04
CA ALA A 198 -16.40 7.14 16.96
C ALA A 198 -15.98 5.90 16.14
N GLN A 199 -14.70 5.74 15.86
CA GLN A 199 -14.15 4.57 15.17
C GLN A 199 -14.28 3.30 16.01
N ALA A 200 -13.98 3.35 17.31
CA ALA A 200 -14.16 2.22 18.20
C ALA A 200 -15.64 1.78 18.24
N ALA A 201 -16.57 2.75 18.31
CA ALA A 201 -18.00 2.48 18.26
C ALA A 201 -18.45 1.89 16.91
N ALA A 202 -17.94 2.42 15.79
CA ALA A 202 -18.25 1.90 14.45
C ALA A 202 -17.69 0.49 14.24
N ALA A 203 -16.47 0.21 14.72
CA ALA A 203 -15.87 -1.12 14.67
C ALA A 203 -16.64 -2.13 15.53
N GLU A 204 -17.10 -1.72 16.70
CA GLU A 204 -17.96 -2.56 17.55
C GLU A 204 -19.31 -2.85 16.89
N ALA A 205 -19.95 -1.82 16.30
CA ALA A 205 -21.19 -1.99 15.55
C ALA A 205 -21.00 -2.91 14.32
N ALA A 206 -19.89 -2.78 13.60
CA ALA A 206 -19.55 -3.64 12.47
C ALA A 206 -19.32 -5.10 12.92
N ARG A 207 -18.65 -5.32 14.07
CA ARG A 207 -18.49 -6.67 14.64
C ARG A 207 -19.84 -7.28 15.00
N GLN A 208 -20.73 -6.51 15.61
CA GLN A 208 -22.09 -6.96 15.93
C GLN A 208 -22.88 -7.32 14.66
N ALA A 209 -22.80 -6.49 13.62
CA ALA A 209 -23.44 -6.77 12.34
C ALA A 209 -22.87 -8.01 11.64
N ALA A 210 -21.54 -8.20 11.64
CA ALA A 210 -20.89 -9.37 11.08
C ALA A 210 -21.25 -10.66 11.84
N GLU A 211 -21.33 -10.61 13.17
CA GLU A 211 -21.77 -11.73 13.99
C GLU A 211 -23.23 -12.10 13.69
N GLN A 212 -24.12 -11.11 13.57
CA GLN A 212 -25.51 -11.33 13.17
C GLN A 212 -25.61 -11.94 11.77
N ALA A 213 -24.81 -11.46 10.81
CA ALA A 213 -24.76 -12.01 9.46
C ALA A 213 -24.25 -13.46 9.46
N ARG A 214 -23.23 -13.80 10.28
CA ARG A 214 -22.75 -15.18 10.42
C ARG A 214 -23.84 -16.10 10.98
N ILE A 215 -24.55 -15.65 12.00
CA ILE A 215 -25.67 -16.41 12.60
C ILE A 215 -26.77 -16.62 11.55
N ALA A 216 -27.13 -15.58 10.79
CA ALA A 216 -28.13 -15.69 9.73
C ALA A 216 -27.71 -16.66 8.61
N ALA A 217 -26.44 -16.60 8.17
CA ALA A 217 -25.89 -17.51 7.16
C ALA A 217 -25.87 -18.97 7.64
N GLU A 218 -25.51 -19.19 8.91
CA GLU A 218 -25.53 -20.54 9.51
C GLU A 218 -26.95 -21.09 9.61
N GLN A 219 -27.92 -20.27 10.03
CA GLN A 219 -29.33 -20.66 10.03
C GLN A 219 -29.83 -21.00 8.62
N GLN A 220 -29.40 -20.24 7.60
CA GLN A 220 -29.76 -20.53 6.22
C GLN A 220 -29.16 -21.86 5.74
N ARG A 221 -27.88 -22.12 6.01
CA ARG A 221 -27.25 -23.41 5.69
C ARG A 221 -27.98 -24.58 6.33
N GLN A 222 -28.39 -24.45 7.59
CA GLN A 222 -29.15 -25.51 8.26
C GLN A 222 -30.51 -25.75 7.59
N ARG A 223 -31.20 -24.71 7.12
CA ARG A 223 -32.43 -24.84 6.34
C ARG A 223 -32.19 -25.54 5.01
N ASP A 224 -31.15 -25.14 4.28
CA ASP A 224 -30.83 -25.73 2.98
C ASP A 224 -30.45 -27.21 3.10
N ILE A 225 -29.69 -27.58 4.14
CA ILE A 225 -29.38 -28.99 4.45
C ILE A 225 -30.65 -29.77 4.79
N ALA A 226 -31.55 -29.20 5.60
CA ALA A 226 -32.81 -29.84 5.96
C ALA A 226 -33.72 -30.04 4.73
N GLU A 227 -33.80 -29.06 3.84
CA GLU A 227 -34.53 -29.16 2.57
C GLU A 227 -33.90 -30.18 1.63
N ALA A 228 -32.57 -30.20 1.49
CA ALA A 228 -31.86 -31.18 0.68
C ALA A 228 -32.09 -32.62 1.20
N ALA A 229 -32.03 -32.82 2.52
CA ALA A 229 -32.34 -34.10 3.14
C ALA A 229 -33.79 -34.53 2.90
N ARG A 230 -34.74 -33.58 2.93
CA ARG A 230 -36.14 -33.85 2.59
C ARG A 230 -36.29 -34.28 1.13
N ARG A 231 -35.66 -33.57 0.18
CA ARG A 231 -35.68 -33.93 -1.25
C ARG A 231 -35.04 -35.29 -1.51
N GLN A 232 -33.94 -35.63 -0.84
CA GLN A 232 -33.31 -36.95 -0.96
C GLN A 232 -34.21 -38.07 -0.46
N ARG A 233 -34.92 -37.87 0.66
CA ARG A 233 -35.89 -38.85 1.17
C ARG A 233 -37.03 -39.07 0.18
N GLU A 234 -37.57 -37.99 -0.37
CA GLU A 234 -38.63 -38.06 -1.38
C GLU A 234 -38.16 -38.80 -2.64
N GLN A 235 -36.97 -38.50 -3.15
CA GLN A 235 -36.37 -39.23 -4.28
C GLN A 235 -36.08 -40.70 -3.96
N ALA A 236 -35.63 -41.02 -2.76
CA ALA A 236 -35.43 -42.40 -2.32
C ALA A 236 -36.76 -43.16 -2.26
N GLU A 237 -37.83 -42.52 -1.78
CA GLU A 237 -39.16 -43.11 -1.75
C GLU A 237 -39.71 -43.35 -3.16
N ILE A 238 -39.52 -42.40 -4.08
CA ILE A 238 -39.89 -42.56 -5.49
C ILE A 238 -39.13 -43.75 -6.11
N ARG A 239 -37.81 -43.82 -5.92
CA ARG A 239 -36.98 -44.94 -6.43
C ARG A 239 -37.40 -46.28 -5.82
N ALA A 240 -37.69 -46.34 -4.53
CA ALA A 240 -38.15 -47.56 -3.87
C ALA A 240 -39.50 -48.03 -4.43
N ARG A 241 -40.44 -47.10 -4.68
CA ARG A 241 -41.73 -47.41 -5.32
C ARG A 241 -41.54 -47.93 -6.75
N GLU A 242 -40.65 -47.33 -7.53
CA GLU A 242 -40.35 -47.78 -8.89
C GLU A 242 -39.67 -49.16 -8.89
N GLN A 243 -38.70 -49.40 -8.02
CA GLN A 243 -38.08 -50.71 -7.84
C GLN A 243 -39.08 -51.78 -7.43
N ALA A 244 -39.99 -51.48 -6.49
CA ALA A 244 -41.06 -52.39 -6.10
C ALA A 244 -42.00 -52.72 -7.28
N ARG A 245 -42.32 -51.73 -8.13
CA ARG A 245 -43.11 -51.93 -9.35
C ARG A 245 -42.39 -52.84 -10.35
N LEU A 246 -41.09 -52.64 -10.56
CA LEU A 246 -40.28 -53.47 -11.46
C LEU A 246 -40.14 -54.91 -10.93
N ALA A 247 -39.91 -55.06 -9.62
CA ALA A 247 -39.85 -56.38 -8.98
C ALA A 247 -41.17 -57.13 -9.08
N ALA A 248 -42.31 -56.45 -8.87
CA ALA A 248 -43.63 -57.04 -9.07
C ALA A 248 -43.88 -57.48 -10.52
N LEU A 249 -43.43 -56.68 -11.50
CA LEU A 249 -43.51 -57.05 -12.92
C LEU A 249 -42.64 -58.27 -13.25
N ALA A 250 -41.42 -58.31 -12.73
CA ALA A 250 -40.50 -59.44 -12.91
C ALA A 250 -41.05 -60.72 -12.28
N GLU A 251 -41.65 -60.63 -11.09
CA GLU A 251 -42.30 -61.77 -10.45
C GLU A 251 -43.52 -62.26 -11.24
N GLN A 252 -44.34 -61.34 -11.78
CA GLN A 252 -45.42 -61.71 -12.70
C GLN A 252 -44.90 -62.44 -13.95
N GLN A 253 -43.80 -61.97 -14.54
CA GLN A 253 -43.17 -62.65 -15.68
C GLN A 253 -42.63 -64.03 -15.31
N ARG A 254 -42.02 -64.18 -14.13
CA ARG A 254 -41.56 -65.48 -13.63
C ARG A 254 -42.71 -66.45 -13.44
N VAL A 255 -43.78 -66.03 -12.78
CA VAL A 255 -44.97 -66.86 -12.56
C VAL A 255 -45.59 -67.25 -13.91
N ALA A 256 -45.69 -66.32 -14.87
CA ALA A 256 -46.19 -66.62 -16.21
C ALA A 256 -45.29 -67.61 -16.97
N ALA A 257 -43.96 -67.47 -16.87
CA ALA A 257 -42.99 -68.37 -17.49
C ALA A 257 -43.03 -69.78 -16.85
N GLU A 258 -43.18 -69.85 -15.53
CA GLU A 258 -43.34 -71.12 -14.82
C GLU A 258 -44.66 -71.81 -15.20
N GLN A 259 -45.77 -71.06 -15.26
CA GLN A 259 -47.05 -71.58 -15.78
C GLN A 259 -46.93 -72.07 -17.22
N ALA A 260 -46.23 -71.33 -18.09
CA ALA A 260 -45.98 -71.76 -19.47
C ALA A 260 -45.12 -73.04 -19.53
N ARG A 261 -44.13 -73.18 -18.65
CA ARG A 261 -43.32 -74.39 -18.53
C ARG A 261 -44.16 -75.59 -18.08
N ILE A 262 -45.00 -75.41 -17.06
CA ILE A 262 -45.91 -76.45 -16.58
C ILE A 262 -46.89 -76.84 -17.69
N ALA A 263 -47.45 -75.87 -18.41
CA ALA A 263 -48.34 -76.13 -19.55
C ALA A 263 -47.61 -76.87 -20.69
N ALA A 264 -46.36 -76.52 -20.98
CA ALA A 264 -45.53 -77.21 -21.97
C ALA A 264 -45.17 -78.63 -21.53
N GLU A 265 -44.92 -78.86 -20.24
CA GLU A 265 -44.66 -80.18 -19.68
C GLU A 265 -45.91 -81.06 -19.68
N GLN A 266 -47.07 -80.50 -19.32
CA GLN A 266 -48.36 -81.19 -19.47
C GLN A 266 -48.66 -81.53 -20.92
N LYS A 267 -48.37 -80.61 -21.85
CA LYS A 267 -48.48 -80.88 -23.28
C LYS A 267 -47.53 -82.00 -23.69
N ARG A 268 -46.26 -81.96 -23.27
CA ARG A 268 -45.28 -83.01 -23.56
C ARG A 268 -45.70 -84.38 -23.01
N LEU A 269 -46.30 -84.44 -21.83
CA LEU A 269 -46.85 -85.67 -21.26
C LEU A 269 -48.03 -86.19 -22.08
N ARG A 270 -48.93 -85.31 -22.55
CA ARG A 270 -50.01 -85.69 -23.47
C ARG A 270 -49.46 -86.20 -24.80
N ASP A 271 -48.49 -85.49 -25.38
CA ASP A 271 -47.80 -85.89 -26.61
C ASP A 271 -47.08 -87.24 -26.44
N LEU A 272 -46.51 -87.53 -25.25
CA LEU A 272 -45.90 -88.83 -24.94
C LEU A 272 -46.93 -89.95 -24.79
N VAL A 273 -48.08 -89.70 -24.17
CA VAL A 273 -49.17 -90.68 -24.07
C VAL A 273 -49.77 -90.96 -25.45
N GLU A 274 -49.93 -89.92 -26.27
CA GLU A 274 -50.38 -90.05 -27.66
C GLU A 274 -49.33 -90.76 -28.51
N ALA A 275 -48.04 -90.45 -28.33
CA ALA A 275 -46.94 -91.16 -28.98
C ALA A 275 -46.86 -92.64 -28.55
N ALA A 276 -47.12 -92.98 -27.29
CA ALA A 276 -47.17 -94.36 -26.83
C ALA A 276 -48.38 -95.13 -27.41
N ARG A 277 -49.52 -94.45 -27.58
CA ARG A 277 -50.69 -94.99 -28.28
C ARG A 277 -50.39 -95.24 -29.76
N LEU A 278 -49.76 -94.26 -30.43
CA LEU A 278 -49.28 -94.39 -31.80
C LEU A 278 -48.18 -95.45 -31.93
N GLU A 279 -47.33 -95.64 -30.91
CA GLU A 279 -46.30 -96.67 -30.87
C GLU A 279 -46.92 -98.07 -30.72
N GLN A 280 -47.98 -98.24 -29.91
CA GLN A 280 -48.75 -99.49 -29.88
C GLN A 280 -49.36 -99.81 -31.25
N GLU A 281 -49.99 -98.82 -31.88
CA GLU A 281 -50.56 -98.94 -33.23
C GLU A 281 -49.46 -99.24 -34.27
N GLN A 282 -48.30 -98.61 -34.13
CA GLN A 282 -47.11 -98.92 -34.94
C GLN A 282 -46.51 -100.28 -34.62
N THR A 283 -46.60 -100.83 -33.41
CA THR A 283 -46.10 -102.19 -33.12
C THR A 283 -46.96 -103.26 -33.79
N GLU A 284 -48.26 -103.04 -33.94
CA GLU A 284 -49.13 -103.92 -34.75
C GLU A 284 -48.83 -103.81 -36.26
N ILE A 285 -48.49 -102.60 -36.75
CA ILE A 285 -48.04 -102.40 -38.13
C ILE A 285 -46.63 -102.98 -38.34
N ARG A 286 -45.71 -102.82 -37.39
CA ARG A 286 -44.35 -103.38 -37.40
C ARG A 286 -44.36 -104.90 -37.28
N ALA A 287 -45.34 -105.52 -36.61
CA ALA A 287 -45.52 -106.98 -36.65
C ALA A 287 -45.88 -107.47 -38.06
N ARG A 288 -46.62 -106.67 -38.85
CA ARG A 288 -46.92 -106.95 -40.27
C ARG A 288 -45.73 -106.62 -41.19
N GLU A 289 -44.93 -105.62 -40.85
CA GLU A 289 -43.77 -105.20 -41.63
C GLU A 289 -42.48 -106.00 -41.29
N GLN A 290 -42.41 -106.66 -40.14
CA GLN A 290 -41.32 -107.60 -39.78
C GLN A 290 -41.29 -108.85 -40.66
N VAL A 291 -42.42 -109.24 -41.27
CA VAL A 291 -42.44 -110.26 -42.33
C VAL A 291 -41.83 -109.73 -43.63
N ARG A 292 -41.90 -108.41 -43.89
CA ARG A 292 -41.42 -107.77 -45.12
C ARG A 292 -39.96 -107.31 -45.03
N LEU A 293 -39.47 -106.95 -43.84
CA LEU A 293 -38.09 -106.50 -43.60
C LEU A 293 -37.09 -107.64 -43.31
N ALA A 294 -37.57 -108.86 -43.02
CA ALA A 294 -36.73 -110.06 -43.03
C ALA A 294 -36.09 -110.32 -44.42
N ALA A 295 -36.66 -109.76 -45.50
CA ALA A 295 -36.10 -109.83 -46.85
C ALA A 295 -35.11 -108.70 -47.21
N LEU A 296 -34.96 -107.65 -46.39
CA LEU A 296 -34.15 -106.47 -46.72
C LEU A 296 -32.98 -106.19 -45.74
N ALA A 297 -32.85 -106.99 -44.68
CA ALA A 297 -31.83 -106.81 -43.63
C ALA A 297 -30.48 -107.49 -43.93
N GLU A 298 -30.38 -108.33 -44.95
CA GLU A 298 -29.09 -108.88 -45.39
C GLU A 298 -28.26 -107.84 -46.17
N GLN A 299 -28.91 -106.84 -46.79
CA GLN A 299 -28.24 -105.88 -47.67
C GLN A 299 -27.57 -104.68 -46.96
N ARG A 300 -27.82 -104.48 -45.66
CA ARG A 300 -27.25 -103.35 -44.88
C ARG A 300 -26.16 -103.74 -43.88
N ARG A 301 -25.73 -105.01 -43.86
CA ARG A 301 -24.61 -105.46 -43.01
C ARG A 301 -23.22 -105.10 -43.54
N LEU A 302 -23.11 -104.56 -44.76
CA LEU A 302 -21.83 -104.20 -45.40
C LEU A 302 -21.47 -102.70 -45.31
N ALA A 303 -22.29 -101.85 -44.69
CA ALA A 303 -22.06 -100.39 -44.67
C ALA A 303 -21.77 -99.78 -43.28
N ALA A 304 -21.71 -100.59 -42.22
CA ALA A 304 -21.57 -100.12 -40.83
C ALA A 304 -20.17 -100.30 -40.23
N GLU A 305 -19.14 -100.55 -41.05
CA GLU A 305 -17.74 -100.62 -40.64
C GLU A 305 -17.00 -99.29 -40.86
N GLN A 306 -17.51 -98.40 -41.73
CA GLN A 306 -16.88 -97.10 -42.03
C GLN A 306 -17.22 -95.96 -41.04
N ALA A 307 -18.11 -96.20 -40.06
CA ALA A 307 -18.50 -95.16 -39.09
C ALA A 307 -17.66 -95.16 -37.79
N ARG A 308 -16.70 -96.10 -37.63
CA ARG A 308 -15.79 -96.13 -36.46
C ARG A 308 -14.57 -95.21 -36.59
N ALA A 309 -14.39 -94.53 -37.73
CA ALA A 309 -13.28 -93.60 -37.95
C ALA A 309 -13.59 -92.12 -37.58
N ALA A 310 -14.81 -91.80 -37.14
CA ALA A 310 -15.22 -90.42 -36.81
C ALA A 310 -15.15 -90.07 -35.31
N ALA A 311 -14.64 -90.98 -34.46
CA ALA A 311 -14.50 -90.77 -33.03
C ALA A 311 -13.14 -90.14 -32.62
N GLU A 312 -12.21 -89.97 -33.56
CA GLU A 312 -10.86 -89.45 -33.31
C GLU A 312 -10.72 -87.94 -33.56
N THR A 313 -11.68 -87.32 -34.26
CA THR A 313 -11.68 -85.87 -34.54
C THR A 313 -12.21 -85.00 -33.40
N ALA A 314 -12.80 -85.59 -32.35
CA ALA A 314 -13.28 -84.85 -31.18
C ALA A 314 -12.16 -84.49 -30.18
N ARG A 315 -10.95 -85.07 -30.32
CA ARG A 315 -9.81 -84.80 -29.43
C ARG A 315 -9.04 -83.52 -29.80
N ILE A 316 -9.20 -83.00 -31.02
CA ILE A 316 -8.42 -81.86 -31.55
C ILE A 316 -9.07 -80.49 -31.20
N ASN A 317 -10.36 -80.44 -30.88
CA ASN A 317 -11.04 -79.18 -30.53
C ASN A 317 -10.87 -78.75 -29.06
N ALA A 318 -10.32 -79.61 -28.19
CA ALA A 318 -10.11 -79.29 -26.77
C ALA A 318 -8.80 -78.53 -26.49
N GLU A 319 -7.85 -78.50 -27.43
CA GLU A 319 -6.58 -77.76 -27.30
C GLU A 319 -6.68 -76.30 -27.81
N ALA A 320 -7.72 -75.95 -28.57
CA ALA A 320 -7.91 -74.59 -29.11
C ALA A 320 -8.53 -73.60 -28.10
N GLU A 321 -9.37 -74.05 -27.16
CA GLU A 321 -9.97 -73.19 -26.12
C GLU A 321 -8.97 -72.80 -25.00
N ALA A 322 -7.85 -73.52 -24.87
CA ALA A 322 -6.80 -73.21 -23.90
C ALA A 322 -5.90 -72.04 -24.34
N GLN A 323 -5.74 -71.81 -25.65
CA GLN A 323 -4.91 -70.73 -26.19
C GLN A 323 -5.63 -69.36 -26.26
N GLU A 324 -6.96 -69.35 -26.30
CA GLU A 324 -7.74 -68.10 -26.34
C GLU A 324 -7.81 -67.36 -24.98
N LYS A 325 -7.77 -68.11 -23.86
CA LYS A 325 -7.70 -67.54 -22.50
C LYS A 325 -6.36 -66.88 -22.17
N VAL A 326 -5.27 -67.31 -22.82
CA VAL A 326 -3.94 -66.70 -22.66
C VAL A 326 -3.84 -65.39 -23.48
N ARG A 327 -4.48 -65.34 -24.65
CA ARG A 327 -4.50 -64.15 -25.52
C ARG A 327 -5.34 -63.00 -24.96
N THR A 328 -6.43 -63.31 -24.27
CA THR A 328 -7.30 -62.30 -23.61
C THR A 328 -6.70 -61.73 -22.31
N ALA A 329 -5.83 -62.47 -21.62
CA ALA A 329 -5.07 -61.97 -20.46
C ALA A 329 -3.92 -61.05 -20.87
N ALA A 330 -3.25 -61.32 -22.00
CA ALA A 330 -2.20 -60.45 -22.55
C ALA A 330 -2.72 -59.10 -23.08
N LEU A 331 -3.94 -59.07 -23.62
CA LEU A 331 -4.60 -57.85 -24.08
C LEU A 331 -5.01 -56.91 -22.93
N LYS A 332 -5.45 -57.43 -21.79
CA LYS A 332 -5.77 -56.61 -20.60
C LYS A 332 -4.53 -56.00 -19.93
N ALA A 333 -3.40 -56.71 -19.93
CA ALA A 333 -2.13 -56.19 -19.40
C ALA A 333 -1.55 -55.07 -20.29
N ALA A 334 -1.66 -55.19 -21.62
CA ALA A 334 -1.24 -54.16 -22.56
C ALA A 334 -2.13 -52.90 -22.51
N GLN A 335 -3.43 -53.06 -22.21
CA GLN A 335 -4.37 -51.95 -22.10
C GLN A 335 -4.16 -51.11 -20.82
N ALA A 336 -3.81 -51.76 -19.70
CA ALA A 336 -3.45 -51.06 -18.45
C ALA A 336 -2.12 -50.29 -18.55
N GLU A 337 -1.14 -50.83 -19.29
CA GLU A 337 0.13 -50.14 -19.54
C GLU A 337 -0.04 -48.97 -20.54
N ALA A 338 -0.98 -49.09 -21.49
CA ALA A 338 -1.36 -48.02 -22.41
C ALA A 338 -2.15 -46.89 -21.70
N GLU A 339 -3.04 -47.22 -20.76
CA GLU A 339 -3.77 -46.24 -19.94
C GLU A 339 -2.83 -45.50 -18.97
N ALA A 340 -1.83 -46.18 -18.38
CA ALA A 340 -0.80 -45.55 -17.56
C ALA A 340 0.11 -44.62 -18.39
N ARG A 341 0.47 -45.01 -19.62
CA ARG A 341 1.22 -44.15 -20.56
C ARG A 341 0.36 -43.00 -21.08
N ALA A 342 -0.95 -43.19 -21.25
CA ALA A 342 -1.89 -42.13 -21.64
C ALA A 342 -2.09 -41.09 -20.53
N ALA A 343 -2.17 -41.50 -19.26
CA ALA A 343 -2.25 -40.59 -18.11
C ALA A 343 -0.94 -39.80 -17.91
N ALA A 344 0.23 -40.43 -18.09
CA ALA A 344 1.52 -39.74 -18.07
C ALA A 344 1.71 -38.79 -19.26
N ALA A 345 1.21 -39.17 -20.44
CA ALA A 345 1.18 -38.30 -21.61
C ALA A 345 0.21 -37.13 -21.44
N GLU A 346 -0.95 -37.32 -20.79
CA GLU A 346 -1.91 -36.26 -20.49
C GLU A 346 -1.37 -35.28 -19.44
N GLN A 347 -0.64 -35.76 -18.43
CA GLN A 347 0.11 -34.89 -17.49
C GLN A 347 1.23 -34.10 -18.19
N SER A 348 1.99 -34.75 -19.07
CA SER A 348 3.01 -34.08 -19.90
C SER A 348 2.39 -33.09 -20.87
N ARG A 349 1.17 -33.36 -21.35
CA ARG A 349 0.41 -32.49 -22.24
C ARG A 349 -0.16 -31.28 -21.51
N LEU A 350 -0.61 -31.43 -20.26
CA LEU A 350 -1.03 -30.31 -19.40
C LEU A 350 0.17 -29.44 -18.99
N GLN A 351 1.34 -30.04 -18.75
CA GLN A 351 2.59 -29.29 -18.55
C GLN A 351 3.02 -28.58 -19.83
N ALA A 352 3.02 -29.26 -20.97
CA ALA A 352 3.33 -28.67 -22.26
C ALA A 352 2.30 -27.63 -22.70
N GLU A 353 1.03 -27.72 -22.29
CA GLU A 353 -0.01 -26.72 -22.53
C GLU A 353 0.17 -25.50 -21.63
N MET A 354 0.63 -25.69 -20.39
CA MET A 354 1.00 -24.61 -19.48
C MET A 354 2.29 -23.91 -19.92
N GLU A 355 3.25 -24.67 -20.45
CA GLU A 355 4.49 -24.19 -21.05
C GLU A 355 4.23 -23.53 -22.41
N GLN A 356 3.31 -24.05 -23.23
CA GLN A 356 2.82 -23.37 -24.44
C GLN A 356 2.01 -22.12 -24.12
N ARG A 357 1.32 -22.04 -22.97
CA ARG A 357 0.70 -20.78 -22.51
C ARG A 357 1.76 -19.76 -22.10
N ILE A 358 2.85 -20.20 -21.46
CA ILE A 358 3.99 -19.35 -21.12
C ILE A 358 4.74 -18.91 -22.38
N ASP A 359 5.01 -19.83 -23.31
CA ASP A 359 5.68 -19.56 -24.60
C ASP A 359 4.80 -18.77 -25.57
N ALA A 360 3.47 -18.95 -25.57
CA ALA A 360 2.56 -18.12 -26.33
C ALA A 360 2.50 -16.69 -25.77
N THR A 361 2.61 -16.54 -24.45
CA THR A 361 2.77 -15.23 -23.79
C THR A 361 4.14 -14.60 -24.11
N GLN A 362 5.21 -15.41 -24.25
CA GLN A 362 6.54 -14.93 -24.63
C GLN A 362 6.69 -14.63 -26.13
N GLN A 363 6.08 -15.41 -27.03
CA GLN A 363 6.17 -15.21 -28.48
C GLN A 363 5.25 -14.09 -28.99
N GLN A 364 4.17 -13.78 -28.27
CA GLN A 364 3.36 -12.60 -28.56
C GLN A 364 4.06 -11.28 -28.19
N SER A 365 5.26 -11.36 -27.58
CA SER A 365 6.09 -10.23 -27.14
C SER A 365 7.27 -9.90 -28.08
N LEU A 366 7.37 -10.55 -29.26
CA LEU A 366 8.48 -10.35 -30.21
C LEU A 366 8.24 -9.23 -31.23
N HIS A 367 7.74 -8.07 -30.79
CA HIS A 367 7.93 -6.79 -31.47
C HIS A 367 7.79 -5.64 -30.45
N PRO A 368 8.87 -5.07 -29.92
CA PRO A 368 8.74 -3.81 -29.21
C PRO A 368 8.74 -2.67 -30.23
N ALA A 369 7.55 -2.26 -30.67
CA ALA A 369 7.27 -0.83 -30.65
C ALA A 369 7.39 -0.39 -29.18
N GLU A 370 7.88 0.81 -28.90
CA GLU A 370 8.02 1.38 -27.54
C GLU A 370 6.82 0.96 -26.66
N MET A 371 7.00 -0.05 -25.77
CA MET A 371 5.87 -0.66 -25.06
C MET A 371 5.30 0.35 -24.07
N GLN A 372 4.14 0.90 -24.43
CA GLN A 372 3.33 1.74 -23.57
C GLN A 372 2.80 0.90 -22.40
N GLN A 373 3.03 1.32 -21.16
CA GLN A 373 2.48 0.66 -19.96
C GLN A 373 1.15 1.32 -19.64
N VAL A 374 0.10 0.51 -19.53
CA VAL A 374 -1.24 0.99 -19.20
C VAL A 374 -1.55 0.62 -17.75
N TYR A 375 -2.08 1.54 -16.96
CA TYR A 375 -2.48 1.33 -15.57
C TYR A 375 -4.00 1.45 -15.46
N PRO A 376 -4.74 0.34 -15.67
CA PRO A 376 -6.18 0.40 -15.82
C PRO A 376 -6.91 0.49 -14.48
N ALA A 377 -7.97 1.29 -14.43
CA ALA A 377 -8.89 1.39 -13.32
C ALA A 377 -10.35 1.44 -13.80
N SER A 378 -11.30 1.14 -12.92
CA SER A 378 -12.72 1.35 -13.22
C SER A 378 -13.13 2.78 -12.83
N GLY A 379 -13.60 3.58 -13.78
CA GLY A 379 -14.06 4.95 -13.54
C GLY A 379 -15.16 5.05 -12.48
N PRO A 380 -16.25 4.25 -12.57
CA PRO A 380 -17.30 4.20 -11.54
C PRO A 380 -16.79 3.85 -10.13
N VAL A 381 -15.88 2.89 -10.02
CA VAL A 381 -15.31 2.47 -8.73
C VAL A 381 -14.41 3.59 -8.19
N ALA A 382 -13.49 4.10 -9.00
CA ALA A 382 -12.56 5.16 -8.60
C ALA A 382 -13.29 6.46 -8.20
N SER A 383 -14.48 6.71 -8.75
CA SER A 383 -15.33 7.87 -8.40
C SER A 383 -15.97 7.77 -7.02
N THR A 384 -16.02 6.59 -6.43
CA THR A 384 -16.73 6.35 -5.15
C THR A 384 -15.84 5.75 -4.06
N ALA A 385 -14.71 5.16 -4.42
CA ALA A 385 -13.77 4.56 -3.49
C ALA A 385 -12.34 4.50 -4.05
N PRO A 386 -11.32 4.26 -3.20
CA PRO A 386 -9.95 4.09 -3.66
C PRO A 386 -9.81 2.90 -4.62
N ALA A 387 -9.19 3.13 -5.77
CA ALA A 387 -8.89 2.12 -6.78
C ALA A 387 -7.38 2.01 -6.96
N PHE A 388 -6.87 0.78 -7.03
CA PHE A 388 -5.46 0.49 -7.20
C PHE A 388 -5.24 -0.18 -8.56
N SER A 389 -4.11 0.11 -9.19
CA SER A 389 -3.71 -0.55 -10.42
C SER A 389 -2.21 -0.72 -10.50
N PHE A 390 -1.79 -1.81 -11.13
CA PHE A 390 -0.41 -2.08 -11.51
C PHE A 390 -0.31 -2.07 -13.04
N ALA A 391 0.89 -2.18 -13.57
CA ALA A 391 1.08 -2.27 -15.02
C ALA A 391 0.21 -3.38 -15.61
N SER A 392 -0.65 -3.00 -16.55
CA SER A 392 -1.64 -3.80 -17.27
C SER A 392 -2.68 -4.51 -16.39
N THR A 393 -2.80 -4.17 -15.11
CA THR A 393 -3.65 -4.90 -14.15
C THR A 393 -4.44 -3.98 -13.24
N ALA A 394 -5.77 -4.06 -13.30
CA ALA A 394 -6.67 -3.36 -12.38
C ALA A 394 -6.90 -4.21 -11.11
N ILE A 395 -6.82 -3.59 -9.93
CA ILE A 395 -7.05 -4.30 -8.66
C ILE A 395 -8.50 -4.14 -8.22
N ARG A 396 -9.19 -5.27 -8.07
CA ARG A 396 -10.51 -5.32 -7.45
C ARG A 396 -10.39 -5.57 -5.95
N LEU A 397 -10.61 -4.52 -5.17
CA LEU A 397 -10.73 -4.64 -3.72
C LEU A 397 -12.10 -5.19 -3.33
N SER A 398 -12.16 -5.98 -2.25
CA SER A 398 -13.45 -6.36 -1.66
C SER A 398 -14.16 -5.10 -1.13
N PRO A 399 -15.51 -5.05 -1.13
CA PRO A 399 -16.24 -3.91 -0.59
C PRO A 399 -15.84 -3.57 0.86
N ALA A 400 -15.55 -4.59 1.67
CA ALA A 400 -15.09 -4.40 3.05
C ALA A 400 -13.70 -3.75 3.12
N THR A 401 -12.75 -4.21 2.31
CA THR A 401 -11.39 -3.64 2.25
C THR A 401 -11.42 -2.21 1.73
N SER A 402 -12.16 -1.97 0.65
CA SER A 402 -12.30 -0.64 0.04
C SER A 402 -12.91 0.38 1.03
N SER A 403 -13.97 0.00 1.73
CA SER A 403 -14.59 0.82 2.78
C SER A 403 -13.64 1.08 3.96
N ALA A 404 -12.88 0.06 4.39
CA ALA A 404 -11.92 0.21 5.47
C ALA A 404 -10.77 1.15 5.10
N ILE A 405 -10.23 1.07 3.88
CA ILE A 405 -9.18 1.97 3.39
C ILE A 405 -9.71 3.40 3.28
N LEU A 406 -10.91 3.60 2.73
CA LEU A 406 -11.53 4.92 2.64
C LEU A 406 -11.77 5.53 4.02
N THR A 407 -12.22 4.73 4.97
CA THR A 407 -12.43 5.16 6.37
C THR A 407 -11.11 5.56 7.03
N ALA A 408 -10.06 4.74 6.87
CA ALA A 408 -8.72 5.07 7.36
C ALA A 408 -8.19 6.37 6.74
N MET A 409 -8.40 6.57 5.44
CA MET A 409 -7.99 7.79 4.73
C MET A 409 -8.70 9.04 5.26
N ARG A 410 -10.02 8.99 5.43
CA ARG A 410 -10.81 10.10 5.97
C ARG A 410 -10.33 10.49 7.37
N THR A 411 -10.04 9.51 8.22
CA THR A 411 -9.49 9.76 9.55
C THR A 411 -8.09 10.35 9.50
N ALA A 412 -7.21 9.82 8.64
CA ALA A 412 -5.88 10.37 8.42
C ALA A 412 -5.96 11.83 7.96
N LEU A 413 -6.83 12.12 7.00
CA LEU A 413 -7.06 13.46 6.45
C LEU A 413 -7.55 14.45 7.51
N MET A 414 -8.57 14.08 8.29
CA MET A 414 -9.07 14.93 9.37
C MET A 414 -7.98 15.22 10.41
N THR A 415 -7.20 14.20 10.77
CA THR A 415 -6.14 14.33 11.76
C THR A 415 -5.00 15.21 11.23
N VAL A 416 -4.50 14.96 10.01
CA VAL A 416 -3.44 15.75 9.37
C VAL A 416 -3.86 17.21 9.19
N THR A 417 -5.10 17.47 8.75
CA THR A 417 -5.61 18.84 8.56
C THR A 417 -5.65 19.59 9.88
N ALA A 418 -6.16 18.97 10.94
CA ALA A 418 -6.20 19.58 12.26
C ALA A 418 -4.79 19.75 12.88
N THR A 419 -3.90 18.78 12.66
CA THR A 419 -2.51 18.85 13.16
C THR A 419 -1.70 19.93 12.45
N GLY A 420 -1.74 19.95 11.11
CA GLY A 420 -0.98 20.90 10.30
C GLY A 420 -1.38 22.33 10.61
N ALA A 421 -2.68 22.59 10.80
CA ALA A 421 -3.17 23.89 11.24
C ALA A 421 -2.65 24.28 12.64
N ALA A 422 -2.50 23.33 13.57
CA ALA A 422 -2.04 23.58 14.93
C ALA A 422 -0.52 23.74 15.05
N LEU A 423 0.27 23.17 14.12
CA LEU A 423 1.73 23.14 14.16
C LEU A 423 2.43 24.20 13.28
N PHE A 424 1.70 25.05 12.56
CA PHE A 424 2.23 26.19 11.79
C PHE A 424 3.51 25.88 10.98
N GLY A 425 3.41 25.01 9.97
CA GLY A 425 4.47 24.79 8.98
C GLY A 425 5.39 23.59 9.24
N SER A 426 5.14 22.78 10.27
CA SER A 426 5.76 21.45 10.38
C SER A 426 4.99 20.41 9.56
N PRO A 427 5.64 19.62 8.69
CA PRO A 427 4.98 18.56 7.95
C PRO A 427 4.55 17.45 8.89
N VAL A 428 3.35 16.92 8.64
CA VAL A 428 2.71 15.86 9.41
C VAL A 428 2.22 14.81 8.41
N LEU A 429 2.37 13.53 8.76
CA LEU A 429 1.98 12.42 7.90
C LEU A 429 1.27 11.32 8.69
N ILE A 430 0.27 10.71 8.06
CA ILE A 430 -0.41 9.51 8.55
C ILE A 430 -0.62 8.54 7.39
N GLY A 431 -0.10 7.31 7.51
CA GLY A 431 -0.38 6.21 6.59
C GLY A 431 -1.81 5.70 6.72
N PHE A 432 -2.48 5.33 5.63
CA PHE A 432 -3.86 4.84 5.69
C PHE A 432 -4.09 3.54 4.91
N ALA A 433 -3.14 3.18 4.03
CA ALA A 433 -3.14 1.89 3.35
C ALA A 433 -1.71 1.38 3.19
N ALA A 434 -1.54 0.06 3.14
CA ALA A 434 -0.29 -0.57 2.77
C ALA A 434 -0.51 -1.54 1.60
N VAL A 435 0.37 -1.45 0.62
CA VAL A 435 0.59 -2.44 -0.43
C VAL A 435 1.72 -3.35 0.06
N LEU A 436 1.37 -4.52 0.59
CA LEU A 436 2.34 -5.42 1.22
C LEU A 436 3.03 -6.29 0.17
N MET A 437 4.36 -6.40 0.25
CA MET A 437 5.19 -7.26 -0.60
C MET A 437 4.90 -7.06 -2.10
N PRO A 438 5.17 -5.88 -2.68
CA PRO A 438 5.05 -5.65 -4.12
C PRO A 438 6.00 -6.60 -4.86
N SER A 439 5.49 -7.79 -5.22
CA SER A 439 6.16 -8.97 -5.82
C SER A 439 7.36 -9.56 -5.06
N ARG A 440 7.52 -10.90 -5.05
CA ARG A 440 8.67 -11.59 -4.43
C ARG A 440 9.98 -11.43 -5.19
N LEU A 441 9.87 -11.16 -6.48
CA LEU A 441 10.97 -10.79 -7.36
C LEU A 441 11.27 -9.29 -7.29
N GLY A 442 10.72 -8.55 -6.31
CA GLY A 442 10.93 -7.12 -6.06
C GLY A 442 10.93 -6.27 -7.32
N ASN A 443 9.89 -6.45 -8.14
CA ASN A 443 9.76 -5.99 -9.52
C ASN A 443 9.85 -4.47 -9.70
N GLY A 444 9.90 -3.68 -8.62
CA GLY A 444 9.72 -2.23 -8.71
C GLY A 444 8.43 -1.85 -9.38
N GLU A 445 7.41 -2.71 -9.25
CA GLU A 445 6.15 -2.57 -9.93
C GLU A 445 5.50 -1.28 -9.47
N ARG A 446 5.60 -0.27 -10.34
CA ARG A 446 4.89 0.98 -10.17
C ARG A 446 3.41 0.66 -10.06
N PHE A 447 2.72 1.39 -9.21
CA PHE A 447 1.29 1.28 -9.04
C PHE A 447 0.68 2.66 -8.99
N ALA A 448 -0.56 2.74 -9.46
CA ALA A 448 -1.38 3.92 -9.33
C ALA A 448 -2.42 3.69 -8.23
N VAL A 449 -2.72 4.75 -7.50
CA VAL A 449 -3.83 4.84 -6.56
C VAL A 449 -4.71 6.00 -6.97
N SER A 450 -5.93 5.71 -7.40
CA SER A 450 -6.96 6.71 -7.67
C SER A 450 -7.87 6.84 -6.46
N VAL A 451 -8.13 8.07 -6.03
CA VAL A 451 -9.05 8.39 -4.94
C VAL A 451 -10.05 9.45 -5.44
N PRO A 452 -11.34 9.39 -5.05
CA PRO A 452 -12.28 10.45 -5.39
C PRO A 452 -11.77 11.81 -4.90
N PHE A 453 -11.64 12.79 -5.79
CA PHE A 453 -11.09 14.11 -5.43
C PHE A 453 -11.93 14.83 -4.37
N SER A 454 -13.24 14.57 -4.34
CA SER A 454 -14.18 15.10 -3.35
C SER A 454 -13.84 14.74 -1.90
N GLU A 455 -13.01 13.72 -1.67
CA GLU A 455 -12.51 13.40 -0.34
C GLU A 455 -11.49 14.42 0.18
N LEU A 456 -10.77 15.11 -0.72
CA LEU A 456 -9.68 16.02 -0.38
C LEU A 456 -10.09 17.49 -0.47
N SER A 457 -11.01 17.83 -1.37
CA SER A 457 -11.43 19.21 -1.60
C SER A 457 -12.87 19.30 -2.13
N SER A 458 -13.53 20.43 -1.83
CA SER A 458 -14.87 20.76 -2.30
C SER A 458 -14.87 21.55 -3.63
N GLU A 459 -13.71 21.73 -4.27
CA GLU A 459 -13.61 22.43 -5.55
C GLU A 459 -14.50 21.79 -6.63
N SER A 460 -15.16 22.62 -7.42
CA SER A 460 -16.12 22.14 -8.41
C SER A 460 -15.43 21.53 -9.63
N ALA A 461 -16.04 20.51 -10.23
CA ALA A 461 -15.53 19.90 -11.46
C ALA A 461 -15.35 20.92 -12.60
N GLN A 462 -16.21 21.94 -12.66
CA GLN A 462 -16.10 23.04 -13.63
C GLN A 462 -14.83 23.87 -13.40
N THR A 463 -14.55 24.27 -12.14
CA THR A 463 -13.32 24.98 -11.78
C THR A 463 -12.09 24.16 -12.15
N LEU A 464 -12.10 22.86 -11.82
CA LEU A 464 -10.98 21.96 -12.14
C LEU A 464 -10.77 21.85 -13.65
N ARG A 465 -11.84 21.81 -14.45
CA ARG A 465 -11.72 21.80 -15.92
C ARG A 465 -11.11 23.08 -16.46
N GLU A 466 -11.54 24.25 -15.96
CA GLU A 466 -10.96 25.52 -16.36
C GLU A 466 -9.45 25.61 -16.03
N ILE A 467 -9.03 24.98 -14.92
CA ILE A 467 -7.61 24.87 -14.56
C ILE A 467 -6.90 23.89 -15.52
N ALA A 468 -7.50 22.73 -15.79
CA ALA A 468 -6.95 21.71 -16.68
C ALA A 468 -6.76 22.21 -18.12
N ASP A 469 -7.73 22.96 -18.66
CA ASP A 469 -7.69 23.55 -20.00
C ASP A 469 -6.56 24.57 -20.17
N ARG A 470 -6.11 25.15 -19.06
CA ARG A 470 -4.96 26.07 -19.00
C ARG A 470 -3.66 25.37 -18.62
N GLN A 471 -3.68 24.04 -18.44
CA GLN A 471 -2.57 23.24 -17.94
C GLN A 471 -2.04 23.78 -16.59
N GLY A 472 -2.96 24.22 -15.73
CA GLY A 472 -2.64 24.80 -14.43
C GLY A 472 -2.47 23.76 -13.32
N ALA A 473 -2.07 24.26 -12.15
CA ALA A 473 -2.00 23.49 -10.91
C ALA A 473 -2.98 24.06 -9.88
N LEU A 474 -3.47 23.19 -9.00
CA LEU A 474 -4.28 23.56 -7.84
C LEU A 474 -3.40 23.48 -6.59
N GLU A 475 -3.44 24.54 -5.78
CA GLU A 475 -2.79 24.56 -4.46
C GLU A 475 -3.65 23.81 -3.45
N MET A 476 -3.07 22.78 -2.84
CA MET A 476 -3.72 21.96 -1.82
C MET A 476 -2.95 22.04 -0.51
N ALA A 477 -3.68 22.09 0.61
CA ALA A 477 -3.08 22.09 1.96
C ALA A 477 -2.64 20.68 2.42
N VAL A 478 -3.13 19.65 1.73
CA VAL A 478 -2.91 18.23 2.02
C VAL A 478 -2.69 17.50 0.71
N GLY A 479 -1.76 16.55 0.72
CA GLY A 479 -1.43 15.72 -0.43
C GLY A 479 -1.39 14.24 -0.05
N LEU A 480 -1.60 13.39 -1.05
CA LEU A 480 -1.39 11.96 -0.93
C LEU A 480 -0.01 11.57 -1.48
N GLY A 481 0.56 10.52 -0.92
CA GLY A 481 1.85 10.01 -1.36
C GLY A 481 2.09 8.56 -0.99
N VAL A 482 3.22 8.04 -1.46
CA VAL A 482 3.65 6.67 -1.21
C VAL A 482 5.07 6.70 -0.64
N ARG A 483 5.32 5.91 0.42
CA ARG A 483 6.68 5.68 0.90
C ARG A 483 6.94 4.18 1.12
N PRO A 484 8.19 3.72 1.00
CA PRO A 484 8.55 2.39 1.49
C PRO A 484 8.25 2.27 2.99
N SER A 485 7.67 1.15 3.42
CA SER A 485 7.35 0.89 4.83
C SER A 485 7.37 -0.61 5.12
N GLY A 486 8.35 -1.03 5.94
CA GLY A 486 8.51 -2.43 6.36
C GLY A 486 8.62 -3.39 5.18
N ILE A 487 7.62 -4.26 5.03
CA ILE A 487 7.56 -5.31 4.00
C ILE A 487 6.88 -4.86 2.70
N GLY A 488 6.63 -3.56 2.49
CA GLY A 488 5.92 -3.06 1.31
C GLY A 488 5.94 -1.55 1.15
N ALA A 489 4.89 -0.99 0.53
CA ALA A 489 4.71 0.45 0.35
C ALA A 489 3.50 0.94 1.15
N GLU A 490 3.66 2.03 1.88
CA GLU A 490 2.60 2.72 2.62
C GLU A 490 2.09 3.91 1.81
N VAL A 491 0.78 3.96 1.60
CA VAL A 491 0.06 5.13 1.07
C VAL A 491 -0.36 6.00 2.25
N PHE A 492 -0.09 7.29 2.17
CA PHE A 492 -0.29 8.22 3.28
C PHE A 492 -0.97 9.52 2.85
N VAL A 493 -1.55 10.19 3.85
CA VAL A 493 -1.97 11.60 3.77
C VAL A 493 -0.93 12.44 4.51
N ALA A 494 -0.56 13.59 3.95
CA ALA A 494 0.36 14.51 4.62
C ALA A 494 0.03 15.98 4.34
N SER A 495 0.40 16.84 5.29
CA SER A 495 0.30 18.29 5.12
C SER A 495 1.38 18.77 4.16
N THR A 496 1.02 19.67 3.25
CA THR A 496 1.95 20.25 2.29
C THR A 496 2.71 21.41 2.92
N ASP A 497 4.03 21.46 2.75
CA ASP A 497 4.90 22.50 3.32
C ASP A 497 5.82 23.16 2.26
N ASN A 498 5.70 22.76 0.99
CA ASN A 498 6.56 23.17 -0.12
C ASN A 498 8.06 22.92 0.07
N PHE A 499 8.43 22.13 1.08
CA PHE A 499 9.79 21.74 1.35
C PHE A 499 9.97 20.22 1.19
N HIS A 500 9.09 19.43 1.79
CA HIS A 500 9.06 17.97 1.67
C HIS A 500 7.93 17.50 0.75
N ILE A 501 6.81 18.21 0.72
CA ILE A 501 5.67 17.91 -0.15
C ILE A 501 5.18 19.20 -0.79
N ARG A 502 5.23 19.23 -2.13
CA ARG A 502 4.71 20.32 -2.94
C ARG A 502 3.19 20.47 -2.74
N SER A 503 2.72 21.69 -2.45
CA SER A 503 1.29 22.03 -2.36
C SER A 503 0.62 22.13 -3.73
N SER A 504 1.39 22.44 -4.76
CA SER A 504 0.93 22.54 -6.14
C SER A 504 0.75 21.16 -6.77
N VAL A 505 -0.47 20.84 -7.22
CA VAL A 505 -0.81 19.58 -7.90
C VAL A 505 -1.35 19.88 -9.30
N LEU A 506 -0.77 19.27 -10.34
CA LEU A 506 -1.19 19.48 -11.72
C LEU A 506 -2.60 18.95 -11.95
N VAL A 507 -3.41 19.74 -12.67
CA VAL A 507 -4.76 19.34 -13.08
C VAL A 507 -4.74 19.00 -14.57
N LEU A 508 -5.16 17.79 -14.92
CA LEU A 508 -5.06 17.22 -16.25
C LEU A 508 -6.44 16.73 -16.73
N ASN A 509 -6.73 16.91 -18.01
CA ASN A 509 -7.91 16.34 -18.65
C ASN A 509 -7.60 14.94 -19.17
N ALA A 510 -8.47 13.98 -18.88
CA ALA A 510 -8.44 12.68 -19.52
C ALA A 510 -9.04 12.77 -20.94
N ALA A 511 -8.40 12.16 -21.92
CA ALA A 511 -8.89 12.08 -23.29
C ALA A 511 -9.70 10.79 -23.46
N TYR A 512 -10.79 10.83 -24.24
CA TYR A 512 -11.53 9.61 -24.55
C TYR A 512 -10.95 8.93 -25.78
N ASP A 513 -10.55 7.67 -25.62
CA ASP A 513 -10.13 6.81 -26.71
C ASP A 513 -11.31 5.95 -27.20
N LEU A 514 -11.83 6.36 -28.36
CA LEU A 514 -12.94 5.71 -29.07
C LEU A 514 -12.64 4.26 -29.49
N LEU A 515 -11.38 3.90 -29.71
CA LEU A 515 -11.01 2.56 -30.20
C LEU A 515 -11.05 1.52 -29.08
N ASN A 516 -10.64 1.92 -27.88
CA ASN A 516 -10.51 1.03 -26.73
C ASN A 516 -11.64 1.22 -25.70
N ASP A 517 -12.56 2.16 -25.93
CA ASP A 517 -13.66 2.53 -25.03
C ASP A 517 -13.16 2.82 -23.60
N VAL A 518 -12.09 3.62 -23.50
CA VAL A 518 -11.49 4.04 -22.23
C VAL A 518 -11.16 5.52 -22.25
N TYR A 519 -11.18 6.14 -21.08
CA TYR A 519 -10.51 7.41 -20.87
C TYR A 519 -9.03 7.16 -20.61
N GLU A 520 -8.15 7.91 -21.27
CA GLU A 520 -6.70 7.76 -21.17
C GLU A 520 -6.00 9.08 -20.82
N LEU A 521 -4.84 8.96 -20.19
CA LEU A 521 -3.93 10.06 -19.91
C LEU A 521 -2.48 9.58 -19.98
N ALA A 522 -1.67 10.21 -20.83
CA ALA A 522 -0.22 10.03 -20.84
C ALA A 522 0.43 10.85 -19.71
N LEU A 523 1.35 10.23 -18.95
CA LEU A 523 2.03 10.91 -17.86
C LEU A 523 3.04 11.97 -18.39
N PRO A 524 3.03 13.22 -17.87
CA PRO A 524 3.89 14.29 -18.39
C PRO A 524 5.39 14.01 -18.38
N HIS A 525 5.89 13.24 -17.40
CA HIS A 525 7.31 12.91 -17.26
C HIS A 525 7.66 11.49 -17.73
N SER A 526 6.66 10.71 -18.15
CA SER A 526 6.84 9.39 -18.73
C SER A 526 5.81 9.16 -19.84
N PRO A 527 6.08 9.62 -21.08
CA PRO A 527 5.14 9.53 -22.19
C PRO A 527 4.86 8.08 -22.65
N THR A 528 5.59 7.10 -22.10
CA THR A 528 5.33 5.67 -22.28
C THR A 528 4.38 5.08 -21.26
N ASP A 529 3.97 5.82 -20.23
CA ASP A 529 3.04 5.34 -19.19
C ASP A 529 1.69 6.04 -19.33
N PHE A 530 0.63 5.25 -19.41
CA PHE A 530 -0.75 5.67 -19.59
C PHE A 530 -1.60 5.23 -18.41
N LEU A 531 -2.34 6.16 -17.83
CA LEU A 531 -3.41 5.85 -16.90
C LEU A 531 -4.71 5.69 -17.70
N THR A 532 -5.49 4.62 -17.45
CA THR A 532 -6.77 4.43 -18.15
C THR A 532 -7.92 4.15 -17.19
N TRP A 533 -9.12 4.62 -17.57
CA TRP A 533 -10.35 4.42 -16.82
C TRP A 533 -11.48 3.94 -17.73
N THR A 534 -12.15 2.86 -17.34
CA THR A 534 -13.36 2.45 -18.04
C THR A 534 -14.50 3.46 -17.79
N PRO A 535 -15.26 3.84 -18.83
CA PRO A 535 -16.36 4.81 -18.72
C PRO A 535 -17.47 4.32 -17.80
N ALA A 536 -18.18 5.25 -17.15
CA ALA A 536 -19.45 4.94 -16.48
C ALA A 536 -20.62 4.93 -17.48
N THR A 537 -20.50 5.73 -18.53
CA THR A 537 -21.39 5.83 -19.69
C THR A 537 -20.55 5.98 -20.95
N SER A 538 -20.64 5.04 -21.90
CA SER A 538 -19.90 5.12 -23.16
C SER A 538 -20.49 6.23 -24.06
N PRO A 539 -19.71 7.24 -24.47
CA PRO A 539 -20.18 8.30 -25.36
C PRO A 539 -20.67 7.76 -26.71
N GLY A 540 -21.95 7.97 -27.03
CA GLY A 540 -22.55 7.63 -28.34
C GLY A 540 -23.48 6.42 -28.36
N ASP A 541 -23.55 5.62 -27.30
CA ASP A 541 -24.49 4.50 -27.21
C ASP A 541 -25.79 4.90 -26.51
N SER A 542 -26.89 4.95 -27.27
CA SER A 542 -28.25 5.20 -26.75
C SER A 542 -28.94 3.91 -26.26
N SER A 543 -28.17 2.88 -25.92
CA SER A 543 -28.71 1.55 -25.65
C SER A 543 -29.20 1.42 -24.21
N THR A 544 -30.41 0.91 -24.02
CA THR A 544 -31.06 0.66 -22.71
C THR A 544 -30.72 -0.71 -22.12
N GLU A 545 -29.70 -1.40 -22.63
CA GLU A 545 -29.27 -2.67 -22.06
C GLU A 545 -28.49 -2.44 -20.77
N SER A 546 -28.80 -3.24 -19.74
CA SER A 546 -28.12 -3.23 -18.43
C SER A 546 -26.60 -3.40 -18.63
N PRO A 547 -25.75 -2.83 -17.74
CA PRO A 547 -24.34 -2.66 -18.03
C PRO A 547 -23.71 -3.99 -18.47
N MET A 548 -22.89 -3.91 -19.53
CA MET A 548 -22.15 -5.02 -20.09
C MET A 548 -21.51 -5.84 -18.99
N VAL A 549 -21.70 -7.16 -19.11
CA VAL A 549 -21.12 -8.21 -18.28
C VAL A 549 -19.69 -7.83 -17.91
N ASP A 550 -19.47 -7.75 -16.60
CA ASP A 550 -18.16 -7.63 -15.97
C ASP A 550 -17.25 -8.70 -16.60
N THR A 551 -16.38 -8.31 -17.54
CA THR A 551 -15.38 -9.22 -18.09
C THR A 551 -14.55 -9.68 -16.92
N ASP A 552 -14.58 -10.99 -16.64
CA ASP A 552 -13.76 -11.67 -15.63
C ASP A 552 -12.29 -11.34 -15.91
N SER A 553 -11.81 -10.21 -15.38
CA SER A 553 -10.39 -9.93 -15.28
C SER A 553 -9.82 -10.94 -14.29
N PRO A 554 -8.71 -11.60 -14.62
CA PRO A 554 -8.09 -12.57 -13.73
C PRO A 554 -7.91 -11.92 -12.36
N ALA A 555 -8.43 -12.58 -11.31
CA ALA A 555 -8.29 -12.12 -9.95
C ALA A 555 -6.80 -11.92 -9.66
N TYR A 556 -6.41 -10.67 -9.40
CA TYR A 556 -5.04 -10.33 -9.04
C TYR A 556 -4.57 -11.18 -7.85
N SER A 557 -3.52 -11.98 -8.08
CA SER A 557 -2.86 -12.84 -7.09
C SER A 557 -1.62 -12.16 -6.47
N GLY A 558 -1.46 -10.85 -6.64
CA GLY A 558 -0.29 -10.12 -6.14
C GLY A 558 -0.46 -9.53 -4.73
N ALA A 559 0.37 -8.54 -4.43
CA ALA A 559 0.53 -7.87 -3.13
C ALA A 559 -0.79 -7.56 -2.40
N PRO A 560 -1.05 -8.11 -1.19
CA PRO A 560 -2.25 -7.77 -0.44
C PRO A 560 -2.26 -6.28 -0.06
N ILE A 561 -3.38 -5.62 -0.38
CA ILE A 561 -3.62 -4.21 -0.04
C ILE A 561 -4.50 -4.15 1.20
N VAL A 562 -4.01 -3.50 2.26
CA VAL A 562 -4.64 -3.50 3.58
C VAL A 562 -4.85 -2.09 4.10
N PRO A 563 -5.95 -1.83 4.83
CA PRO A 563 -6.10 -0.59 5.57
C PRO A 563 -5.07 -0.52 6.70
N LEU A 564 -4.57 0.69 6.98
CA LEU A 564 -3.72 0.96 8.13
C LEU A 564 -4.44 1.83 9.14
N GLU A 565 -4.34 1.47 10.42
CA GLU A 565 -4.53 2.43 11.51
C GLU A 565 -3.25 3.26 11.61
N GLY A 566 -3.23 4.35 10.84
CA GLY A 566 -2.05 5.17 10.62
C GLY A 566 -1.41 5.75 11.87
N ARG A 567 -0.08 5.66 11.93
CA ARG A 567 0.73 6.36 12.94
C ARG A 567 0.93 7.81 12.53
N LEU A 568 0.72 8.74 13.47
CA LEU A 568 1.08 10.14 13.32
C LEU A 568 2.59 10.31 13.33
N ASP A 569 3.14 10.78 12.22
CA ASP A 569 4.55 11.10 12.05
C ASP A 569 4.71 12.63 12.03
N LEU A 570 5.53 13.16 12.94
CA LEU A 570 5.79 14.59 13.09
C LEU A 570 7.16 14.92 12.50
N ASN A 571 7.21 15.77 11.48
CA ASN A 571 8.40 16.06 10.69
C ASN A 571 8.98 14.82 9.98
N PRO A 572 8.18 14.13 9.15
CA PRO A 572 8.67 12.98 8.41
C PRO A 572 9.78 13.41 7.45
N ILE A 573 10.88 12.66 7.42
CA ILE A 573 11.89 12.81 6.36
C ILE A 573 11.34 12.09 5.13
N LEU A 574 10.89 12.87 4.14
CA LEU A 574 10.34 12.36 2.89
C LEU A 574 11.25 12.75 1.75
N VAL A 575 11.60 11.75 0.94
CA VAL A 575 12.12 11.96 -0.41
C VAL A 575 10.94 11.69 -1.35
N GLU A 576 10.55 12.70 -2.12
CA GLU A 576 9.41 12.61 -3.04
C GLU A 576 9.74 11.62 -4.16
N GLY A 577 9.29 10.37 -4.00
CA GLY A 577 9.45 9.25 -4.94
C GLY A 577 8.12 8.80 -5.54
N TRP A 578 7.23 9.76 -5.82
CA TRP A 578 5.93 9.53 -6.44
C TRP A 578 5.48 10.78 -7.21
N GLU A 579 4.65 10.56 -8.21
CA GLU A 579 3.93 11.61 -8.93
C GLU A 579 2.48 11.70 -8.44
N ARG A 580 1.86 12.86 -8.67
CA ARG A 580 0.45 13.06 -8.31
C ARG A 580 -0.25 14.06 -9.23
N PHE A 581 -1.51 13.78 -9.52
CA PHE A 581 -2.30 14.52 -10.48
C PHE A 581 -3.76 14.61 -10.05
N ILE A 582 -4.44 15.67 -10.44
CA ILE A 582 -5.91 15.76 -10.39
C ILE A 582 -6.41 15.51 -11.80
N ILE A 583 -7.19 14.46 -11.99
CA ILE A 583 -7.70 14.04 -13.30
C ILE A 583 -9.16 14.44 -13.42
N VAL A 584 -9.47 15.14 -14.50
CA VAL A 584 -10.79 15.65 -14.83
C VAL A 584 -11.32 14.94 -16.08
N PHE A 585 -12.55 14.44 -16.01
CA PHE A 585 -13.20 13.69 -17.09
C PHE A 585 -14.37 14.46 -17.69
N PRO A 586 -14.65 14.39 -19.00
CA PRO A 586 -15.82 15.02 -19.63
C PRO A 586 -17.14 14.80 -18.87
N ASP A 587 -18.08 15.75 -18.92
CA ASP A 587 -19.30 15.70 -18.11
C ASP A 587 -20.21 14.50 -18.44
N ASP A 588 -20.12 14.01 -19.67
CA ASP A 588 -20.81 12.83 -20.20
C ASP A 588 -20.11 11.50 -19.89
N SER A 589 -18.95 11.53 -19.22
CA SER A 589 -18.21 10.32 -18.81
C SER A 589 -18.87 9.54 -17.67
N GLY A 590 -19.63 10.25 -16.83
CA GLY A 590 -20.14 9.76 -15.55
C GLY A 590 -19.06 9.45 -14.50
N ILE A 591 -17.81 9.90 -14.71
CA ILE A 591 -16.68 9.73 -13.79
C ILE A 591 -16.43 11.07 -13.07
N ALA A 592 -16.41 11.05 -11.73
CA ALA A 592 -16.09 12.23 -10.94
C ALA A 592 -14.57 12.52 -11.00
N PRO A 593 -14.12 13.77 -10.78
CA PRO A 593 -12.69 14.08 -10.73
C PRO A 593 -11.94 13.21 -9.71
N LEU A 594 -10.73 12.79 -10.05
CA LEU A 594 -9.91 11.87 -9.27
C LEU A 594 -8.60 12.53 -8.84
N TYR A 595 -8.15 12.25 -7.62
CA TYR A 595 -6.77 12.48 -7.20
C TYR A 595 -6.00 11.18 -7.39
N VAL A 596 -4.98 11.21 -8.24
CA VAL A 596 -4.19 10.04 -8.59
C VAL A 596 -2.78 10.20 -8.05
N VAL A 597 -2.33 9.21 -7.30
CA VAL A 597 -0.93 9.04 -6.92
C VAL A 597 -0.33 7.93 -7.75
N PHE A 598 0.83 8.17 -8.33
CA PHE A 598 1.57 7.20 -9.12
C PHE A 598 2.94 7.00 -8.49
N SER A 599 3.25 5.78 -8.04
CA SER A 599 4.57 5.51 -7.45
C SER A 599 5.64 5.63 -8.53
N ASP A 600 6.72 6.36 -8.25
CA ASP A 600 7.87 6.49 -9.17
C ASP A 600 8.69 5.19 -9.14
N PRO A 601 9.46 4.83 -10.20
CA PRO A 601 10.37 3.71 -10.13
C PRO A 601 11.49 4.04 -9.15
N TYR A 602 12.18 2.99 -8.69
CA TYR A 602 13.31 3.11 -7.76
C TYR A 602 14.26 4.27 -8.12
N GLU A 603 14.68 5.02 -7.09
CA GLU A 603 15.62 6.12 -7.21
C GLU A 603 16.82 5.73 -8.10
N GLY A 604 17.05 6.47 -9.19
CA GLY A 604 18.22 6.33 -10.04
C GLY A 604 18.12 5.35 -11.22
N ALA A 605 16.96 4.74 -11.50
CA ALA A 605 16.76 3.96 -12.72
C ALA A 605 16.87 4.85 -13.99
N THR A 606 17.68 4.44 -14.96
CA THR A 606 17.98 5.25 -16.17
C THR A 606 17.55 4.57 -17.47
N VAL A 607 17.38 3.24 -17.47
CA VAL A 607 16.93 2.49 -18.64
C VAL A 607 15.90 1.44 -18.24
N LYS A 608 15.12 0.98 -19.23
CA LYS A 608 14.22 -0.16 -19.09
C LYS A 608 14.85 -1.39 -19.73
N GLY A 609 14.89 -2.50 -19.00
CA GLY A 609 15.37 -3.79 -19.48
C GLY A 609 14.52 -4.31 -20.64
N LYS A 610 15.18 -4.88 -21.65
CA LYS A 610 14.52 -5.36 -22.87
C LYS A 610 13.73 -6.64 -22.61
N TYR A 611 14.25 -7.56 -21.79
CA TYR A 611 13.64 -8.86 -21.53
C TYR A 611 12.89 -8.89 -20.20
N SER A 612 13.49 -8.31 -19.17
CA SER A 612 12.91 -8.22 -17.82
C SER A 612 11.75 -7.22 -17.74
N GLY A 613 11.74 -6.19 -18.61
CA GLY A 613 10.77 -5.09 -18.56
C GLY A 613 10.97 -4.13 -17.37
N ARG A 614 12.00 -4.33 -16.55
CA ARG A 614 12.25 -3.60 -15.30
C ARG A 614 13.02 -2.30 -15.55
N GLY A 615 12.69 -1.24 -14.82
CA GLY A 615 13.53 -0.04 -14.74
C GLY A 615 14.77 -0.32 -13.89
N PHE A 616 15.97 -0.04 -14.40
CA PHE A 616 17.22 -0.19 -13.67
C PHE A 616 18.31 0.76 -14.17
N ASN A 617 19.41 0.86 -13.43
CA ASN A 617 20.60 1.62 -13.83
C ASN A 617 21.75 0.66 -14.21
N PRO A 618 22.11 0.55 -15.51
CA PRO A 618 23.17 -0.34 -15.95
C PRO A 618 24.54 0.04 -15.42
N GLU A 619 24.78 1.32 -15.15
CA GLU A 619 26.06 1.81 -14.61
C GLU A 619 26.25 1.42 -13.15
N GLN A 620 25.16 1.09 -12.45
CA GLN A 620 25.16 0.68 -11.05
C GLN A 620 24.75 -0.80 -10.86
N ALA A 621 24.85 -1.62 -11.92
CA ALA A 621 24.42 -3.01 -11.91
C ALA A 621 25.55 -4.03 -11.71
N GLY A 622 26.75 -3.60 -11.32
CA GLY A 622 27.89 -4.49 -11.10
C GLY A 622 28.51 -5.05 -12.40
N GLY A 623 28.49 -4.26 -13.48
CA GLY A 623 29.13 -4.59 -14.75
C GLY A 623 28.17 -4.56 -15.95
N PRO A 624 28.70 -4.71 -17.18
CA PRO A 624 27.90 -4.65 -18.40
C PRO A 624 26.87 -5.80 -18.47
N ILE A 625 25.82 -5.61 -19.26
CA ILE A 625 24.91 -6.68 -19.65
C ILE A 625 25.62 -7.59 -20.67
N LEU A 626 25.58 -8.88 -20.44
CA LEU A 626 26.22 -9.92 -21.25
C LEU A 626 25.16 -10.74 -21.99
N ASP A 627 25.53 -11.34 -23.11
CA ASP A 627 24.65 -12.27 -23.84
C ASP A 627 24.94 -13.70 -23.38
N LEU A 628 24.29 -14.13 -22.28
CA LEU A 628 24.54 -15.43 -21.65
C LEU A 628 23.44 -16.45 -21.98
N ASP A 629 23.80 -17.73 -21.89
CA ASP A 629 22.91 -18.86 -22.08
C ASP A 629 22.93 -19.80 -20.87
N TRP A 630 21.81 -19.86 -20.17
CA TRP A 630 21.63 -20.65 -18.96
C TRP A 630 21.57 -22.16 -19.22
N HIS A 631 21.25 -22.60 -20.44
CA HIS A 631 21.15 -24.04 -20.77
C HIS A 631 22.49 -24.78 -20.67
N THR A 632 23.59 -24.04 -20.72
CA THR A 632 24.95 -24.61 -20.72
C THR A 632 25.48 -24.92 -19.31
N ALA A 633 24.76 -24.51 -18.27
CA ALA A 633 25.23 -24.64 -16.89
C ALA A 633 25.16 -26.09 -16.38
N THR A 634 26.14 -26.45 -15.58
CA THR A 634 26.16 -27.73 -14.85
C THR A 634 26.05 -27.46 -13.36
N ILE A 635 25.08 -28.10 -12.70
CA ILE A 635 24.89 -27.95 -11.25
C ILE A 635 26.06 -28.64 -10.53
N THR A 636 26.78 -27.86 -9.72
CA THR A 636 27.91 -28.32 -8.91
C THR A 636 27.68 -28.00 -7.43
N ARG A 637 28.35 -28.74 -6.53
CA ARG A 637 28.32 -28.45 -5.09
C ARG A 637 28.72 -27.00 -4.78
N SER A 638 29.83 -26.54 -5.35
CA SER A 638 30.32 -25.18 -5.16
C SER A 638 29.35 -24.10 -5.64
N GLY A 639 28.64 -24.34 -6.75
CA GLY A 639 27.63 -23.38 -7.18
C GLY A 639 26.38 -23.40 -6.31
N ILE A 640 25.96 -24.55 -5.79
CA ILE A 640 24.87 -24.59 -4.78
C ILE A 640 25.28 -23.83 -3.52
N ASP A 641 26.53 -23.95 -3.09
CA ASP A 641 27.06 -23.19 -1.95
C ASP A 641 27.05 -21.67 -2.25
N ALA A 642 27.36 -21.27 -3.50
CA ALA A 642 27.25 -19.87 -3.93
C ALA A 642 25.78 -19.38 -3.94
N VAL A 643 24.84 -20.20 -4.43
CA VAL A 643 23.40 -19.89 -4.35
C VAL A 643 22.99 -19.69 -2.89
N LYS A 644 23.33 -20.62 -1.99
CA LYS A 644 23.01 -20.50 -0.57
C LYS A 644 23.59 -19.24 0.07
N LEU A 645 24.83 -18.89 -0.29
CA LEU A 645 25.48 -17.68 0.17
C LEU A 645 24.72 -16.43 -0.26
N HIS A 646 24.34 -16.36 -1.54
CA HIS A 646 23.57 -15.22 -2.06
C HIS A 646 22.20 -15.12 -1.40
N ILE A 647 21.44 -16.21 -1.35
CA ILE A 647 20.11 -16.25 -0.75
C ILE A 647 20.15 -15.88 0.75
N ALA A 648 21.19 -16.27 1.49
CA ALA A 648 21.32 -15.93 2.92
C ALA A 648 21.46 -14.41 3.19
N ARG A 649 21.78 -13.62 2.16
CA ARG A 649 21.87 -12.16 2.21
C ARG A 649 20.52 -11.48 2.01
N LEU A 650 19.52 -12.22 1.50
CA LEU A 650 18.17 -11.74 1.29
C LEU A 650 17.27 -12.13 2.47
N ASP A 651 16.06 -11.57 2.52
CA ASP A 651 15.06 -11.98 3.49
C ASP A 651 14.68 -13.47 3.31
N GLN A 652 14.35 -14.13 4.42
CA GLN A 652 14.01 -15.55 4.40
C GLN A 652 12.78 -15.78 3.50
N SER A 653 12.92 -16.72 2.56
CA SER A 653 11.88 -17.08 1.60
C SER A 653 11.71 -18.60 1.55
N ASP A 654 10.50 -19.07 1.80
CA ASP A 654 10.15 -20.50 1.68
C ASP A 654 10.30 -20.99 0.24
N ALA A 655 10.08 -20.10 -0.75
CA ALA A 655 10.28 -20.42 -2.16
C ALA A 655 11.76 -20.70 -2.47
N ASN A 656 12.68 -19.88 -1.94
CA ASN A 656 14.12 -20.09 -2.06
C ASN A 656 14.56 -21.39 -1.40
N GLU A 657 13.99 -21.72 -0.25
CA GLU A 657 14.28 -22.97 0.45
C GLU A 657 13.89 -24.19 -0.41
N ILE A 658 12.71 -24.17 -1.03
CA ILE A 658 12.29 -25.23 -1.96
C ILE A 658 13.24 -25.33 -3.16
N MET A 659 13.63 -24.21 -3.77
CA MET A 659 14.56 -24.23 -4.91
C MET A 659 15.94 -24.77 -4.52
N ILE A 660 16.48 -24.38 -3.36
CA ILE A 660 17.75 -24.94 -2.86
C ILE A 660 17.64 -26.45 -2.63
N GLN A 661 16.56 -26.93 -2.00
CA GLN A 661 16.34 -28.36 -1.80
C GLN A 661 16.22 -29.13 -3.13
N ARG A 662 15.64 -28.50 -4.16
CA ARG A 662 15.58 -29.08 -5.50
C ARG A 662 16.97 -29.24 -6.11
N LEU A 663 17.81 -28.20 -6.07
CA LEU A 663 19.18 -28.26 -6.58
C LEU A 663 20.00 -29.35 -5.88
N GLU A 664 19.84 -29.52 -4.57
CA GLU A 664 20.53 -30.57 -3.80
C GLU A 664 20.10 -31.98 -4.21
N ARG A 665 18.79 -32.19 -4.44
CA ARG A 665 18.26 -33.48 -4.92
C ARG A 665 18.67 -33.80 -6.35
N ILE A 666 18.82 -32.79 -7.20
CA ILE A 666 19.37 -32.97 -8.54
C ILE A 666 20.85 -33.38 -8.46
N LEU A 667 21.62 -32.73 -7.59
CA LEU A 667 23.03 -33.08 -7.38
C LEU A 667 23.23 -34.50 -6.79
N SER A 668 22.29 -35.00 -5.97
CA SER A 668 22.31 -36.38 -5.47
C SER A 668 21.77 -37.43 -6.46
N GLY A 669 21.17 -37.00 -7.58
CA GLY A 669 20.55 -37.88 -8.57
C GLY A 669 19.12 -38.34 -8.21
N ASP A 670 18.52 -37.78 -7.17
CA ASP A 670 17.17 -38.11 -6.70
C ASP A 670 16.06 -37.37 -7.46
N ARG A 671 16.43 -36.43 -8.33
CA ARG A 671 15.50 -35.61 -9.13
C ARG A 671 16.09 -35.27 -10.49
N GLU A 672 15.24 -35.28 -11.51
CA GLU A 672 15.60 -34.80 -12.85
C GLU A 672 15.73 -33.27 -12.90
N LEU A 673 16.71 -32.82 -13.67
CA LEU A 673 16.98 -31.40 -13.94
C LEU A 673 15.86 -30.81 -14.82
N THR A 674 15.38 -29.62 -14.47
CA THR A 674 14.44 -28.85 -15.30
C THR A 674 14.99 -27.48 -15.65
N ASP A 675 14.44 -26.84 -16.69
CA ASP A 675 14.88 -25.51 -17.12
C ASP A 675 14.71 -24.45 -16.03
N THR A 676 13.65 -24.53 -15.21
CA THR A 676 13.47 -23.63 -14.07
C THR A 676 14.61 -23.78 -13.04
N ASP A 677 15.13 -25.00 -12.84
CA ASP A 677 16.26 -25.21 -11.92
C ASP A 677 17.56 -24.59 -12.48
N LEU A 678 17.78 -24.68 -13.80
CA LEU A 678 18.93 -24.06 -14.45
C LEU A 678 18.85 -22.53 -14.44
N ARG A 679 17.68 -21.96 -14.77
CA ARG A 679 17.45 -20.50 -14.72
C ARG A 679 17.69 -19.97 -13.31
N TYR A 680 17.08 -20.58 -12.29
CA TYR A 680 17.30 -20.20 -10.90
C TYR A 680 18.79 -20.31 -10.51
N TYR A 681 19.42 -21.46 -10.76
CA TYR A 681 20.82 -21.69 -10.41
C TYR A 681 21.77 -20.66 -11.03
N THR A 682 21.61 -20.39 -12.32
CA THR A 682 22.48 -19.46 -13.05
C THR A 682 22.19 -18.00 -12.69
N HIS A 683 20.93 -17.65 -12.46
CA HIS A 683 20.51 -16.33 -11.99
C HIS A 683 21.13 -16.00 -10.63
N GLU A 684 20.93 -16.84 -9.60
CA GLU A 684 21.40 -16.54 -8.24
C GLU A 684 22.94 -16.40 -8.17
N ILE A 685 23.68 -17.20 -8.94
CA ILE A 685 25.14 -17.11 -9.02
C ILE A 685 25.56 -15.80 -9.70
N ARG A 686 24.93 -15.45 -10.82
CA ARG A 686 25.30 -14.26 -11.59
C ARG A 686 24.95 -12.98 -10.84
N GLU A 687 23.84 -12.97 -10.11
CA GLU A 687 23.47 -11.86 -9.26
C GLU A 687 24.52 -11.66 -8.15
N LEU A 688 24.95 -12.74 -7.46
CA LEU A 688 26.04 -12.68 -6.49
C LEU A 688 27.34 -12.09 -7.06
N GLU A 689 27.72 -12.47 -8.28
CA GLU A 689 28.89 -11.91 -8.95
C GLU A 689 28.77 -10.40 -9.16
N ARG A 690 27.58 -9.91 -9.54
CA ARG A 690 27.31 -8.47 -9.70
C ARG A 690 27.42 -7.74 -8.37
N PHE A 691 26.90 -8.32 -7.28
CA PHE A 691 27.10 -7.79 -5.92
C PHE A 691 28.59 -7.64 -5.57
N ARG A 692 29.40 -8.67 -5.85
CA ARG A 692 30.85 -8.62 -5.62
C ARG A 692 31.56 -7.61 -6.53
N ALA A 693 31.13 -7.48 -7.78
CA ALA A 693 31.66 -6.48 -8.73
C ALA A 693 31.36 -5.04 -8.28
N MET A 694 30.26 -4.83 -7.55
CA MET A 694 29.95 -3.57 -6.86
C MET A 694 30.75 -3.35 -5.56
N GLN A 695 31.69 -4.25 -5.23
CA GLN A 695 32.48 -4.22 -3.99
C GLN A 695 31.63 -4.37 -2.72
N LEU A 696 30.44 -4.96 -2.84
CA LEU A 696 29.59 -5.31 -1.70
C LEU A 696 30.10 -6.61 -1.10
N THR A 697 30.26 -6.62 0.22
CA THR A 697 30.75 -7.78 0.96
C THR A 697 29.72 -8.91 0.97
N ASP A 698 30.19 -10.14 1.20
CA ASP A 698 29.32 -11.33 1.24
C ASP A 698 28.38 -11.35 2.47
N ASP A 699 28.61 -10.49 3.46
CA ASP A 699 27.72 -10.24 4.61
C ASP A 699 26.77 -9.03 4.40
N PHE A 700 26.93 -8.27 3.32
CA PHE A 700 26.02 -7.20 2.97
C PHE A 700 24.63 -7.76 2.67
N LYS A 701 23.62 -7.20 3.34
CA LYS A 701 22.20 -7.51 3.12
C LYS A 701 21.51 -6.29 2.53
N PRO A 702 21.08 -6.34 1.25
CA PRO A 702 20.32 -5.24 0.69
C PRO A 702 18.94 -5.15 1.36
N ASP A 703 18.46 -3.92 1.57
CA ASP A 703 17.06 -3.72 1.91
C ASP A 703 16.19 -4.25 0.75
N SER A 704 15.05 -4.84 1.10
CA SER A 704 14.09 -5.38 0.13
C SER A 704 13.64 -4.27 -0.84
N GLY A 705 13.80 -4.50 -2.14
CA GLY A 705 13.49 -3.51 -3.17
C GLY A 705 14.44 -2.31 -3.21
N SER A 706 15.64 -2.38 -2.63
CA SER A 706 16.63 -1.30 -2.78
C SER A 706 17.10 -1.14 -4.24
N PRO A 707 17.48 0.09 -4.68
CA PRO A 707 18.04 0.31 -6.01
C PRO A 707 19.25 -0.58 -6.31
N VAL A 708 20.11 -0.81 -5.31
CA VAL A 708 21.29 -1.68 -5.42
C VAL A 708 20.90 -3.10 -5.81
N TRP A 709 19.95 -3.68 -5.11
CA TRP A 709 19.47 -5.03 -5.41
C TRP A 709 18.71 -5.08 -6.73
N ASN A 710 17.81 -4.12 -6.99
CA ASN A 710 17.05 -4.09 -8.23
C ASN A 710 17.97 -3.96 -9.47
N ASN A 711 19.02 -3.15 -9.40
CA ASN A 711 19.98 -2.98 -10.50
C ASN A 711 20.72 -4.28 -10.80
N ALA A 712 21.20 -4.98 -9.77
CA ALA A 712 21.87 -6.28 -9.93
C ALA A 712 20.92 -7.35 -10.47
N HIS A 713 19.72 -7.42 -9.91
CA HIS A 713 18.71 -8.42 -10.25
C HIS A 713 18.20 -8.24 -11.69
N ALA A 714 17.78 -7.02 -12.05
CA ALA A 714 17.30 -6.71 -13.40
C ALA A 714 18.39 -6.98 -14.45
N ALA A 715 19.63 -6.56 -14.19
CA ALA A 715 20.74 -6.82 -15.11
C ALA A 715 21.05 -8.31 -15.27
N THR A 716 20.83 -9.12 -14.23
CA THR A 716 20.99 -10.58 -14.31
C THR A 716 19.90 -11.22 -15.17
N LEU A 717 18.66 -10.76 -15.05
CA LEU A 717 17.57 -11.20 -15.93
C LEU A 717 17.88 -10.83 -17.39
N GLU A 718 18.41 -9.63 -17.64
CA GLU A 718 18.83 -9.22 -18.98
C GLU A 718 19.97 -10.09 -19.52
N ASP A 719 20.93 -10.49 -18.68
CA ASP A 719 22.05 -11.35 -19.10
C ASP A 719 21.54 -12.66 -19.74
N TYR A 720 20.49 -13.22 -19.16
CA TYR A 720 19.91 -14.50 -19.55
C TYR A 720 18.64 -14.38 -20.40
N LYS A 721 18.24 -13.16 -20.77
CA LYS A 721 17.04 -12.85 -21.58
C LYS A 721 15.75 -13.36 -20.91
N LEU A 722 15.69 -13.24 -19.59
CA LEU A 722 14.59 -13.71 -18.76
C LEU A 722 13.61 -12.58 -18.44
N GLY A 723 12.32 -12.91 -18.37
CA GLY A 723 11.27 -12.02 -17.87
C GLY A 723 11.28 -11.92 -16.34
N SER A 724 10.53 -10.96 -15.79
CA SER A 724 10.42 -10.72 -14.34
C SER A 724 9.28 -11.49 -13.64
N ASP A 725 8.69 -12.49 -14.29
CA ASP A 725 7.61 -13.30 -13.72
C ASP A 725 8.17 -14.34 -12.73
N GLU A 726 7.50 -14.55 -11.59
CA GLU A 726 7.94 -15.49 -10.55
C GLU A 726 8.08 -16.92 -11.09
N HIS A 727 7.24 -17.33 -12.03
CA HIS A 727 7.28 -18.65 -12.66
C HIS A 727 8.50 -18.89 -13.56
N VAL A 728 9.24 -17.84 -13.93
CA VAL A 728 10.49 -17.97 -14.70
C VAL A 728 11.59 -18.60 -13.85
N LEU A 729 11.73 -18.13 -12.61
CA LEU A 729 12.80 -18.56 -11.68
C LEU A 729 12.31 -19.59 -10.65
N TYR A 730 11.02 -19.62 -10.30
CA TYR A 730 10.50 -20.51 -9.26
C TYR A 730 9.62 -21.62 -9.82
N SER A 731 9.85 -22.84 -9.32
CA SER A 731 8.96 -23.95 -9.60
C SER A 731 7.56 -23.72 -9.00
N PRO A 732 6.49 -24.34 -9.55
CA PRO A 732 5.14 -24.18 -9.01
C PRO A 732 5.02 -24.50 -7.51
N ASP A 733 5.80 -25.47 -7.02
CA ASP A 733 5.84 -25.84 -5.59
C ASP A 733 6.47 -24.72 -4.74
N ALA A 734 7.54 -24.10 -5.24
CA ALA A 734 8.21 -22.97 -4.59
C ALA A 734 7.28 -21.76 -4.51
N VAL A 735 6.58 -21.43 -5.61
CA VAL A 735 5.58 -20.33 -5.64
C VAL A 735 4.48 -20.58 -4.60
N ARG A 736 3.95 -21.81 -4.49
CA ARG A 736 2.93 -22.14 -3.48
C ARG A 736 3.46 -22.04 -2.05
N ALA A 737 4.70 -22.45 -1.81
CA ALA A 737 5.34 -22.34 -0.50
C ALA A 737 5.51 -20.86 -0.10
N GLY A 738 6.02 -20.03 -1.02
CA GLY A 738 6.07 -18.59 -0.86
C GLY A 738 4.70 -17.98 -0.56
N ASN A 739 3.65 -18.36 -1.31
CA ASN A 739 2.28 -17.88 -1.09
C ASN A 739 1.77 -18.20 0.31
N SER A 740 2.09 -19.39 0.81
CA SER A 740 1.74 -19.82 2.16
C SER A 740 2.53 -19.08 3.25
N GLN A 741 3.78 -18.72 2.99
CA GLN A 741 4.59 -17.88 3.87
C GLN A 741 4.01 -16.46 3.96
N THR A 742 3.69 -15.83 2.81
CA THR A 742 3.04 -14.52 2.75
C THR A 742 1.72 -14.52 3.53
N ALA A 743 0.89 -15.55 3.36
CA ALA A 743 -0.38 -15.68 4.09
C ALA A 743 -0.17 -15.76 5.63
N ARG A 744 0.85 -16.49 6.10
CA ARG A 744 1.19 -16.57 7.54
C ARG A 744 1.68 -15.23 8.08
N ILE A 745 2.54 -14.52 7.35
CA ILE A 745 3.03 -13.19 7.75
C ILE A 745 1.86 -12.21 7.83
N TYR A 746 0.96 -12.24 6.84
CA TYR A 746 -0.27 -11.46 6.84
C TYR A 746 -1.14 -11.74 8.08
N GLU A 747 -1.39 -13.02 8.39
CA GLU A 747 -2.15 -13.38 9.58
C GLU A 747 -1.51 -12.87 10.88
N GLN A 748 -0.18 -12.90 10.98
CA GLN A 748 0.55 -12.42 12.15
C GLN A 748 0.45 -10.89 12.29
N LEU A 749 0.55 -10.16 11.18
CA LEU A 749 0.40 -8.70 11.17
C LEU A 749 -1.03 -8.29 11.58
N VAL A 750 -2.05 -8.95 11.02
CA VAL A 750 -3.46 -8.67 11.37
C VAL A 750 -3.76 -9.03 12.84
N LYS A 751 -3.17 -10.11 13.36
CA LYS A 751 -3.32 -10.52 14.77
C LYS A 751 -2.48 -9.66 15.73
N GLY A 752 -1.38 -9.06 15.27
CA GLY A 752 -0.46 -8.22 16.05
C GLY A 752 -1.00 -6.84 16.41
N THR A 753 -2.00 -6.34 15.68
CA THR A 753 -2.79 -5.12 15.98
C THR A 753 -3.76 -5.26 17.17
N LYS A 754 -3.60 -6.30 18.02
CA LYS A 754 -4.42 -6.56 19.21
C LYS A 754 -3.64 -6.54 20.54
N GLN A 755 -2.55 -5.79 20.65
CA GLN A 755 -1.90 -5.55 21.95
C GLN A 755 -1.88 -4.08 22.32
#